data_AF-A0A212KSE8-F1
#
_entry.id   AF-A0A212KSE8-F1
#
_cell.length_a   1.000
_cell.length_b   1.000
_cell.length_c   1.000
_cell.angle_alpha   90.00
_cell.angle_beta   90.00
_cell.angle_gamma   90.00
#
_symmetry.space_group_name_H-M   'P 1'
#
loop_
_entity.id
_entity.type
_entity.pdbx_description
1 polymer ?
#
loop_
_entity_poly.entity_id
_entity_poly.type
_entity_poly.pdbx_seq_one_letter_code
_entity_poly.pdbx_strand_id
1 'polypeptide(L)'
;MSDIYEKYKPLLEAVKVPLQDPKFHRRAHLYISKMTDRQVKSRGKLERVIFNERQGISYYLEQTGIQESCSFRNVTFAREIASLVINEKGHVDEAILNEAIRLLRDNLYSLGPNAHHDTPRNEHFLSVLELLAEKQDYRSLLRRVTKPFGNKKAEEIIRHTLILDHETKITDTYARRAVLSAWLTYLRQNVGSCFATAPAIIIQSRQAEQFLKDMIELLSKGSLKRTFGGIEYVVPLSQSWGAGDLKKPFQLNDQHSPGKCEGFYQALMSCGLVDRDLPRTKALRLVNRYILDLFGAQALQGWGVITDSKKILKGILTKHLNVTEEDLQQYALNQQKKGTILSISKHQEKDSCAQFHTLYEKAKTAFKQVTENPLLKSWEFTLASFTETKAEFSRWNLYASLGLAPDDGGGIGPIIYGAAKQRLQEMNERAHERQERYEQIYLIVKGLEQRLERADESEVRWLKSEYRKNVAEMNRFLEGRDRAHAHARRWANTYNFLIDIYNEKFKEYFQEVYDANMQDVSTGPYDDSPAGFRLVYKYGRTDTSLWTSIRDEEQFVDFLAEFFHRTESEISNLDELKGIETDFSHIVSLIVNQIRTPEFLETALYRMAKVHGGKMVQNPLQNLDKVDKKPWVYTSGGTMAHLVSCYYCNEALPQEEDRFVESETELLAFLAELMKTLPPNISQAYEKDEGKSMLIHSPTHAFLFKPGTPRFKKIWKSKEYTYTVIREQLVIPAQHFLRNHILNTAMQQELIRLISEHLQEPYRHLFKKAFSGVSGEKSPAFFRNEILQGIAFDKALQIRGQGVLDSEDIDSLLYRFLPLHLGHSAAEHIIEVIKSLPKISEKSKREMLELFEELSGRFSRYLVMDAKSLRRVILSLILIVECKPKNASNFHREVLEVCRERGLAMPEPIVFADTNWTKESFAFVVNPGTEELEMWKVETLNFEGTPMLNWKHWLDGSRKKPTWGVYMRPHEYGE
;
A
#
# COMPACT_ATOMS: atom_id res chain seq x y z
N MET A 1 34.46 45.91 8.08
CA MET A 1 34.14 44.53 7.68
C MET A 1 35.07 43.64 8.47
N SER A 2 34.52 42.72 9.26
CA SER A 2 35.29 41.77 10.07
C SER A 2 35.99 40.70 9.24
N ASP A 3 37.04 40.08 9.82
CA ASP A 3 37.76 38.94 9.22
C ASP A 3 36.82 37.75 8.91
N ILE A 4 35.74 37.59 9.69
CA ILE A 4 34.74 36.53 9.47
C ILE A 4 33.89 36.78 8.21
N TYR A 5 33.60 38.05 7.89
CA TYR A 5 32.85 38.40 6.68
C TYR A 5 33.66 38.07 5.43
N GLU A 6 34.94 38.46 5.38
CA GLU A 6 35.81 38.15 4.24
C GLU A 6 36.03 36.64 4.06
N LYS A 7 36.06 35.86 5.16
CA LYS A 7 36.11 34.38 5.10
C LYS A 7 34.93 33.78 4.32
N TYR A 8 33.70 34.29 4.54
CA TYR A 8 32.47 33.73 3.95
C TYR A 8 31.93 34.52 2.75
N LYS A 9 32.57 35.63 2.38
CA LYS A 9 32.16 36.52 1.29
C LYS A 9 31.85 35.82 -0.05
N PRO A 10 32.65 34.85 -0.55
CA PRO A 10 32.31 34.17 -1.81
C PRO A 10 30.96 33.44 -1.76
N LEU A 11 30.61 32.86 -0.61
CA LEU A 11 29.32 32.21 -0.40
C LEU A 11 28.20 33.25 -0.34
N LEU A 12 28.39 34.32 0.43
CA LEU A 12 27.39 35.37 0.61
C LEU A 12 27.07 36.10 -0.71
N GLU A 13 28.10 36.37 -1.53
CA GLU A 13 27.97 36.91 -2.89
C GLU A 13 27.26 35.96 -3.85
N ALA A 14 27.30 34.64 -3.61
CA ALA A 14 26.56 33.66 -4.40
C ALA A 14 25.08 33.55 -3.97
N VAL A 15 24.78 33.74 -2.68
CA VAL A 15 23.42 33.64 -2.11
C VAL A 15 22.56 34.85 -2.51
N LYS A 16 23.09 36.08 -2.43
CA LYS A 16 22.43 37.34 -2.89
C LYS A 16 21.02 37.60 -2.33
N VAL A 17 20.70 37.09 -1.15
CA VAL A 17 19.46 37.38 -0.41
C VAL A 17 19.81 37.58 1.07
N PRO A 18 18.99 38.31 1.84
CA PRO A 18 19.26 38.51 3.26
C PRO A 18 18.99 37.22 4.07
N LEU A 19 19.58 37.11 5.27
CA LEU A 19 19.57 35.89 6.09
C LEU A 19 18.16 35.39 6.44
N GLN A 20 17.22 36.30 6.66
CA GLN A 20 15.82 35.98 6.97
C GLN A 20 15.01 35.47 5.77
N ASP A 21 15.46 35.72 4.53
CA ASP A 21 14.74 35.29 3.32
C ASP A 21 14.67 33.75 3.27
N PRO A 22 13.49 33.15 3.02
CA PRO A 22 13.34 31.70 2.89
C PRO A 22 14.28 31.04 1.87
N LYS A 23 14.72 31.78 0.86
CA LYS A 23 15.65 31.31 -0.18
C LYS A 23 17.10 31.27 0.31
N PHE A 24 17.46 31.96 1.39
CA PHE A 24 18.84 32.04 1.90
C PHE A 24 19.40 30.66 2.20
N HIS A 25 18.77 29.94 3.12
CA HIS A 25 19.18 28.60 3.55
C HIS A 25 19.39 27.67 2.36
N ARG A 26 18.40 27.64 1.46
CA ARG A 26 18.43 26.81 0.25
C ARG A 26 19.60 27.18 -0.68
N ARG A 27 19.85 28.46 -0.92
CA ARG A 27 20.94 28.92 -1.81
C ARG A 27 22.30 28.65 -1.18
N ALA A 28 22.45 28.87 0.13
CA ALA A 28 23.67 28.55 0.86
C ALA A 28 23.96 27.04 0.78
N HIS A 29 22.93 26.23 1.02
CA HIS A 29 23.01 24.77 0.93
C HIS A 29 23.41 24.30 -0.47
N LEU A 30 22.79 24.83 -1.52
CA LEU A 30 23.14 24.50 -2.91
C LEU A 30 24.59 24.87 -3.24
N TYR A 31 25.07 26.01 -2.75
CA TYR A 31 26.44 26.45 -2.96
C TYR A 31 27.44 25.50 -2.28
N ILE A 32 27.23 25.20 -1.00
CA ILE A 32 28.09 24.29 -0.22
C ILE A 32 28.05 22.87 -0.78
N SER A 33 26.89 22.37 -1.19
CA SER A 33 26.75 21.07 -1.84
C SER A 33 27.57 21.01 -3.14
N LYS A 34 27.49 22.03 -4.00
CA LYS A 34 28.27 22.10 -5.24
C LYS A 34 29.78 22.16 -4.99
N MET A 35 30.21 22.85 -3.93
CA MET A 35 31.61 22.87 -3.53
C MET A 35 32.07 21.49 -3.07
N THR A 36 31.26 20.84 -2.22
CA THR A 36 31.50 19.48 -1.73
C THR A 36 31.57 18.49 -2.90
N ASP A 37 30.62 18.54 -3.83
CA ASP A 37 30.62 17.71 -5.04
C ASP A 37 31.88 17.90 -5.88
N ARG A 38 32.39 19.13 -6.03
CA ARG A 38 33.65 19.40 -6.75
C ARG A 38 34.86 18.78 -6.04
N GLN A 39 34.90 18.86 -4.71
CA GLN A 39 35.96 18.24 -3.92
C GLN A 39 35.90 16.70 -4.02
N VAL A 40 34.71 16.12 -3.91
CA VAL A 40 34.49 14.66 -3.94
C VAL A 40 34.59 14.08 -5.36
N LYS A 41 34.41 14.89 -6.42
CA LYS A 41 34.70 14.47 -7.81
C LYS A 41 36.14 14.03 -8.04
N SER A 42 37.09 14.47 -7.22
CA SER A 42 38.47 13.96 -7.25
C SER A 42 38.66 12.65 -6.49
N ARG A 43 37.65 12.22 -5.73
CA ARG A 43 37.66 11.05 -4.83
C ARG A 43 36.95 9.84 -5.43
N GLY A 44 37.03 8.70 -4.72
CA GLY A 44 36.48 7.41 -5.14
C GLY A 44 34.96 7.39 -5.33
N LYS A 45 34.45 6.36 -6.03
CA LYS A 45 33.02 6.23 -6.37
C LYS A 45 32.11 6.18 -5.13
N LEU A 46 32.54 5.52 -4.05
CA LEU A 46 31.78 5.40 -2.80
C LEU A 46 31.52 6.76 -2.14
N GLU A 47 32.56 7.59 -1.99
CA GLU A 47 32.40 8.93 -1.43
C GLU A 47 31.42 9.77 -2.25
N ARG A 48 31.48 9.68 -3.58
CA ARG A 48 30.52 10.40 -4.44
C ARG A 48 29.08 9.98 -4.14
N VAL A 49 28.81 8.70 -3.92
CA VAL A 49 27.45 8.22 -3.58
C VAL A 49 26.99 8.75 -2.22
N ILE A 50 27.87 8.74 -1.21
CA ILE A 50 27.54 9.17 0.16
C ILE A 50 27.35 10.68 0.27
N PHE A 51 28.18 11.48 -0.39
CA PHE A 51 28.07 12.94 -0.35
C PHE A 51 27.02 13.52 -1.31
N ASN A 52 26.66 12.80 -2.38
CA ASN A 52 25.71 13.30 -3.37
C ASN A 52 24.28 13.34 -2.82
N GLU A 53 23.77 14.54 -2.61
CA GLU A 53 22.41 14.78 -2.13
C GLU A 53 21.35 14.89 -3.23
N ARG A 54 21.75 14.85 -4.50
CA ARG A 54 20.84 14.91 -5.66
C ARG A 54 19.92 16.14 -5.64
N GLN A 55 20.41 17.23 -5.04
CA GLN A 55 19.67 18.45 -4.72
C GLN A 55 18.87 19.03 -5.90
N GLY A 56 19.42 18.96 -7.12
CA GLY A 56 18.72 19.44 -8.32
C GLY A 56 17.40 18.72 -8.57
N ILE A 57 17.39 17.38 -8.48
CA ILE A 57 16.19 16.55 -8.71
C ILE A 57 15.25 16.66 -7.52
N SER A 58 15.79 16.53 -6.30
CA SER A 58 15.01 16.65 -5.07
C SER A 58 14.23 17.97 -4.97
N TYR A 59 14.85 19.07 -5.38
CA TYR A 59 14.18 20.37 -5.44
C TYR A 59 12.97 20.37 -6.37
N TYR A 60 13.08 19.75 -7.55
CA TYR A 60 11.98 19.69 -8.49
C TYR A 60 10.84 18.81 -7.97
N LEU A 61 11.16 17.68 -7.34
CA LEU A 61 10.18 16.82 -6.71
C LEU A 61 9.40 17.56 -5.61
N GLU A 62 10.11 18.24 -4.70
CA GLU A 62 9.51 19.07 -3.64
C GLU A 62 8.65 20.22 -4.19
N GLN A 63 9.08 20.85 -5.29
CA GLN A 63 8.29 21.91 -5.92
C GLN A 63 6.99 21.38 -6.53
N THR A 64 6.99 20.17 -7.08
CA THR A 64 5.81 19.61 -7.76
C THR A 64 4.84 18.90 -6.82
N GLY A 65 5.31 18.29 -5.73
CA GLY A 65 4.49 17.51 -4.79
C GLY A 65 3.92 16.20 -5.36
N ILE A 66 4.18 15.89 -6.64
CA ILE A 66 3.66 14.71 -7.33
C ILE A 66 4.33 13.42 -6.83
N GLN A 67 5.64 13.49 -6.56
CA GLN A 67 6.45 12.39 -6.05
C GLN A 67 7.34 12.89 -4.90
N GLU A 68 7.61 12.01 -3.93
CA GLU A 68 8.34 12.38 -2.72
C GLU A 68 9.86 12.36 -2.89
N SER A 69 10.52 13.48 -2.56
CA SER A 69 11.98 13.63 -2.73
C SER A 69 12.80 12.70 -1.85
N CYS A 70 12.36 12.43 -0.62
CA CYS A 70 13.02 11.50 0.30
C CYS A 70 12.90 10.04 -0.16
N SER A 71 11.79 9.65 -0.78
CA SER A 71 11.61 8.31 -1.37
C SER A 71 12.52 8.12 -2.58
N PHE A 72 12.65 9.13 -3.44
CA PHE A 72 13.61 9.11 -4.55
C PHE A 72 15.06 8.94 -4.07
N ARG A 73 15.48 9.72 -3.06
CA ARG A 73 16.83 9.61 -2.49
C ARG A 73 17.06 8.25 -1.84
N ASN A 74 16.08 7.73 -1.08
CA ASN A 74 16.11 6.41 -0.45
C ASN A 74 16.40 5.30 -1.47
N VAL A 75 15.56 5.19 -2.50
CA VAL A 75 15.70 4.10 -3.49
C VAL A 75 16.98 4.25 -4.32
N THR A 76 17.33 5.49 -4.73
CA THR A 76 18.53 5.72 -5.54
C THR A 76 19.80 5.41 -4.74
N PHE A 77 19.86 5.85 -3.48
CA PHE A 77 20.98 5.55 -2.59
C PHE A 77 21.13 4.04 -2.34
N ALA A 78 20.02 3.34 -2.07
CA ALA A 78 20.00 1.90 -1.85
C ALA A 78 20.58 1.12 -3.05
N ARG A 79 20.18 1.48 -4.28
CA ARG A 79 20.68 0.85 -5.52
C ARG A 79 22.18 1.07 -5.70
N GLU A 80 22.64 2.31 -5.53
CA GLU A 80 24.04 2.66 -5.73
C GLU A 80 24.95 1.99 -4.69
N ILE A 81 24.57 2.01 -3.40
CA ILE A 81 25.33 1.32 -2.34
C ILE A 81 25.35 -0.19 -2.58
N ALA A 82 24.20 -0.81 -2.90
CA ALA A 82 24.17 -2.24 -3.19
C ALA A 82 25.10 -2.63 -4.36
N SER A 83 25.17 -1.77 -5.39
CA SER A 83 26.07 -1.99 -6.54
C SER A 83 27.56 -1.89 -6.20
N LEU A 84 27.91 -1.14 -5.15
CA LEU A 84 29.27 -0.95 -4.69
C LEU A 84 29.68 -2.05 -3.70
N VAL A 85 28.81 -2.35 -2.73
CA VAL A 85 29.07 -3.35 -1.67
C VAL A 85 29.10 -4.77 -2.24
N ILE A 86 28.28 -5.08 -3.25
CA ILE A 86 28.35 -6.36 -3.96
C ILE A 86 29.22 -6.20 -5.22
N ASN A 87 30.39 -6.83 -5.20
CA ASN A 87 31.33 -6.81 -6.31
C ASN A 87 30.82 -7.63 -7.52
N GLU A 88 31.54 -7.59 -8.63
CA GLU A 88 31.15 -8.30 -9.87
C GLU A 88 31.08 -9.82 -9.72
N LYS A 89 31.83 -10.39 -8.74
CA LYS A 89 31.75 -11.83 -8.40
C LYS A 89 30.53 -12.16 -7.52
N GLY A 90 29.73 -11.17 -7.15
CA GLY A 90 28.55 -11.33 -6.30
C GLY A 90 28.89 -11.52 -4.82
N HIS A 91 30.10 -11.18 -4.38
CA HIS A 91 30.50 -11.23 -2.97
C HIS A 91 30.42 -9.84 -2.34
N VAL A 92 30.20 -9.82 -1.02
CA VAL A 92 30.30 -8.60 -0.22
C VAL A 92 31.76 -8.17 -0.17
N ASP A 93 32.04 -6.93 -0.59
CA ASP A 93 33.34 -6.29 -0.46
C ASP A 93 33.43 -5.65 0.93
N GLU A 94 34.17 -6.31 1.84
CA GLU A 94 34.28 -5.88 3.23
C GLU A 94 34.98 -4.53 3.39
N ALA A 95 35.93 -4.20 2.50
CA ALA A 95 36.62 -2.91 2.55
C ALA A 95 35.66 -1.78 2.19
N ILE A 96 34.87 -1.96 1.13
CA ILE A 96 33.83 -0.99 0.74
C ILE A 96 32.74 -0.91 1.79
N LEU A 97 32.31 -2.03 2.38
CA LEU A 97 31.29 -2.06 3.43
C LEU A 97 31.71 -1.27 4.67
N ASN A 98 32.91 -1.54 5.20
CA ASN A 98 33.42 -0.87 6.39
C ASN A 98 33.64 0.63 6.13
N GLU A 99 34.16 0.98 4.95
CA GLU A 99 34.32 2.38 4.57
C GLU A 99 32.97 3.09 4.38
N ALA A 100 31.95 2.40 3.85
CA ALA A 100 30.61 2.96 3.72
C ALA A 100 29.98 3.25 5.08
N ILE A 101 30.12 2.33 6.05
CA ILE A 101 29.65 2.52 7.43
C ILE A 101 30.34 3.72 8.06
N ARG A 102 31.67 3.82 7.95
CA ARG A 102 32.46 4.93 8.50
C ARG A 102 32.00 6.27 7.92
N LEU A 103 31.95 6.36 6.59
CA LEU A 103 31.55 7.58 5.88
C LEU A 103 30.09 7.97 6.18
N LEU A 104 29.18 6.99 6.32
CA LEU A 104 27.80 7.25 6.69
C LEU A 104 27.67 7.76 8.13
N ARG A 105 28.37 7.17 9.11
CA ARG A 105 28.38 7.66 10.50
C ARG A 105 28.83 9.11 10.58
N ASP A 106 29.87 9.46 9.81
CA ASP A 106 30.41 10.83 9.78
C ASP A 106 29.48 11.84 9.07
N ASN A 107 28.54 11.37 8.24
CA ASN A 107 27.73 12.19 7.33
C ASN A 107 26.25 11.76 7.29
N LEU A 108 25.71 11.32 8.43
CA LEU A 108 24.41 10.65 8.49
C LEU A 108 23.24 11.62 8.26
N TYR A 109 23.35 12.86 8.75
CA TYR A 109 22.27 13.83 8.76
C TYR A 109 22.58 14.99 7.81
N SER A 110 21.69 15.25 6.86
CA SER A 110 21.78 16.39 5.95
C SER A 110 21.17 17.64 6.57
N LEU A 111 21.79 18.79 6.31
CA LEU A 111 21.32 20.14 6.65
C LEU A 111 20.50 20.77 5.52
N GLY A 112 20.15 20.01 4.49
CA GLY A 112 19.36 20.50 3.37
C GLY A 112 17.93 20.88 3.77
N PRO A 113 17.27 21.76 2.99
CA PRO A 113 15.84 21.99 3.15
C PRO A 113 15.06 20.67 3.10
N ASN A 114 14.14 20.46 4.04
CA ASN A 114 13.32 19.25 4.15
C ASN A 114 14.11 17.92 4.32
N ALA A 115 15.42 17.98 4.57
CA ALA A 115 16.25 16.78 4.65
C ALA A 115 16.09 16.00 5.95
N HIS A 116 15.42 16.57 6.97
CA HIS A 116 15.06 15.86 8.18
C HIS A 116 14.21 14.60 7.92
N HIS A 117 13.42 14.57 6.84
CA HIS A 117 12.70 13.37 6.41
C HIS A 117 13.64 12.24 5.94
N ASP A 118 14.89 12.51 5.60
CA ASP A 118 15.86 11.47 5.25
C ASP A 118 16.42 10.76 6.49
N THR A 119 16.28 11.35 7.68
CA THR A 119 16.86 10.84 8.93
C THR A 119 16.53 9.36 9.16
N PRO A 120 15.26 8.91 9.17
CA PRO A 120 14.95 7.51 9.46
C PRO A 120 15.48 6.55 8.37
N ARG A 121 15.58 7.04 7.13
CA ARG A 121 16.11 6.27 5.99
C ARG A 121 17.61 6.09 6.11
N ASN A 122 18.33 7.16 6.48
CA ASN A 122 19.78 7.12 6.68
C ASN A 122 20.17 6.26 7.88
N GLU A 123 19.42 6.35 8.97
CA GLU A 123 19.57 5.47 10.14
C GLU A 123 19.31 4.00 9.77
N HIS A 124 18.29 3.73 8.95
CA HIS A 124 18.03 2.39 8.43
C HIS A 124 19.17 1.88 7.53
N PHE A 125 19.71 2.71 6.62
CA PHE A 125 20.88 2.32 5.83
C PHE A 125 22.06 1.92 6.71
N LEU A 126 22.37 2.75 7.71
CA LEU A 126 23.48 2.50 8.61
C LEU A 126 23.26 1.18 9.37
N SER A 127 22.08 0.99 9.96
CA SER A 127 21.71 -0.23 10.68
C SER A 127 21.86 -1.49 9.82
N VAL A 128 21.34 -1.48 8.59
CA VAL A 128 21.45 -2.63 7.67
C VAL A 128 22.91 -2.94 7.33
N LEU A 129 23.72 -1.93 7.05
CA LEU A 129 25.14 -2.13 6.73
C LEU A 129 25.93 -2.63 7.94
N GLU A 130 25.66 -2.12 9.14
CA GLU A 130 26.24 -2.59 10.40
C GLU A 130 25.86 -4.06 10.67
N LEU A 131 24.59 -4.42 10.52
CA LEU A 131 24.13 -5.80 10.63
C LEU A 131 24.84 -6.71 9.62
N LEU A 132 24.99 -6.29 8.37
CA LEU A 132 25.72 -7.04 7.35
C LEU A 132 27.22 -7.17 7.67
N ALA A 133 27.81 -6.16 8.31
CA ALA A 133 29.21 -6.19 8.72
C ALA A 133 29.44 -7.10 9.95
N GLU A 134 28.54 -7.08 10.93
CA GLU A 134 28.72 -7.78 12.21
C GLU A 134 28.28 -9.25 12.16
N LYS A 135 27.25 -9.58 11.37
CA LYS A 135 26.62 -10.92 11.38
C LYS A 135 27.01 -11.73 10.15
N GLN A 136 27.87 -12.72 10.37
CA GLN A 136 28.30 -13.65 9.31
C GLN A 136 27.12 -14.41 8.68
N ASP A 137 26.09 -14.72 9.46
CA ASP A 137 24.89 -15.43 8.98
C ASP A 137 24.14 -14.63 7.90
N TYR A 138 24.09 -13.30 8.01
CA TYR A 138 23.44 -12.45 7.00
C TYR A 138 24.24 -12.43 5.70
N ARG A 139 25.57 -12.41 5.77
CA ARG A 139 26.43 -12.54 4.58
C ARG A 139 26.24 -13.92 3.92
N SER A 140 26.11 -14.97 4.73
CA SER A 140 25.82 -16.33 4.24
C SER A 140 24.46 -16.41 3.54
N LEU A 141 23.40 -15.84 4.14
CA LEU A 141 22.08 -15.76 3.53
C LEU A 141 22.09 -14.97 2.22
N LEU A 142 22.73 -13.80 2.20
CA LEU A 142 22.84 -13.01 0.98
C LEU A 142 23.60 -13.75 -0.12
N ARG A 143 24.64 -14.53 0.23
CA ARG A 143 25.37 -15.38 -0.73
C ARG A 143 24.50 -16.51 -1.31
N ARG A 144 23.53 -17.03 -0.54
CA ARG A 144 22.56 -18.06 -0.98
C ARG A 144 21.53 -17.53 -1.96
N VAL A 145 21.37 -16.21 -2.08
CA VAL A 145 20.52 -15.61 -3.13
C VAL A 145 21.12 -15.95 -4.49
N THR A 146 20.30 -16.56 -5.33
CA THR A 146 20.60 -16.96 -6.71
C THR A 146 19.60 -16.30 -7.64
N LYS A 147 19.93 -16.23 -8.93
CA LYS A 147 18.98 -15.78 -9.94
C LYS A 147 17.76 -16.71 -9.99
N PRO A 148 16.57 -16.20 -10.35
CA PRO A 148 15.42 -17.04 -10.59
C PRO A 148 15.67 -18.05 -11.72
N PHE A 149 15.22 -19.30 -11.53
CA PHE A 149 15.29 -20.33 -12.57
C PHE A 149 13.91 -20.48 -13.22
N GLY A 150 13.80 -20.22 -14.52
CA GLY A 150 12.56 -20.39 -15.28
C GLY A 150 11.46 -19.35 -14.99
N ASN A 151 11.60 -18.52 -13.95
CA ASN A 151 10.63 -17.48 -13.60
C ASN A 151 10.99 -16.13 -14.24
N LYS A 152 10.52 -15.91 -15.47
CA LYS A 152 10.73 -14.65 -16.22
C LYS A 152 10.20 -13.40 -15.49
N LYS A 153 9.14 -13.55 -14.69
CA LYS A 153 8.52 -12.42 -13.97
C LYS A 153 9.40 -11.97 -12.81
N ALA A 154 10.02 -12.91 -12.09
CA ALA A 154 11.00 -12.59 -11.06
C ALA A 154 12.28 -11.95 -11.66
N GLU A 155 12.73 -12.41 -12.83
CA GLU A 155 13.83 -11.74 -13.56
C GLU A 155 13.47 -10.29 -13.91
N GLU A 156 12.25 -10.04 -14.39
CA GLU A 156 11.78 -8.70 -14.72
C GLU A 156 11.71 -7.78 -13.48
N ILE A 157 11.27 -8.29 -12.34
CA ILE A 157 11.30 -7.55 -11.06
C ILE A 157 12.73 -7.16 -10.68
N ILE A 158 13.72 -8.05 -10.88
CA ILE A 158 15.14 -7.73 -10.66
C ILE A 158 15.61 -6.62 -11.61
N ARG A 159 15.24 -6.68 -12.90
CA ARG A 159 15.56 -5.61 -13.87
C ARG A 159 15.02 -4.28 -13.44
N HIS A 160 13.76 -4.25 -13.05
CA HIS A 160 13.09 -3.04 -12.61
C HIS A 160 13.68 -2.51 -11.31
N THR A 161 14.11 -3.39 -10.40
CA THR A 161 14.75 -3.01 -9.14
C THR A 161 16.10 -2.34 -9.36
N LEU A 162 16.87 -2.80 -10.34
CA LEU A 162 18.21 -2.28 -10.63
C LEU A 162 18.28 -1.34 -11.83
N ILE A 163 17.15 -1.04 -12.47
CA ILE A 163 17.03 -0.25 -13.71
C ILE A 163 17.98 -0.81 -14.80
N LEU A 164 17.88 -2.11 -15.06
CA LEU A 164 18.65 -2.79 -16.11
C LEU A 164 17.90 -2.76 -17.43
N ASP A 165 18.64 -2.73 -18.54
CA ASP A 165 18.06 -2.89 -19.87
C ASP A 165 17.40 -4.28 -20.01
N HIS A 166 16.31 -4.34 -20.77
CA HIS A 166 15.51 -5.55 -20.98
C HIS A 166 16.34 -6.70 -21.60
N GLU A 167 17.40 -6.38 -22.35
CA GLU A 167 18.29 -7.36 -22.98
C GLU A 167 19.37 -7.91 -22.04
N THR A 168 19.61 -7.28 -20.89
CA THR A 168 20.66 -7.69 -19.95
C THR A 168 20.42 -9.15 -19.51
N LYS A 169 21.42 -10.03 -19.38
CA LYS A 169 21.16 -11.36 -18.82
C LYS A 169 21.21 -11.30 -17.28
N ILE A 170 20.17 -11.77 -16.58
CA ILE A 170 20.16 -11.78 -15.11
C ILE A 170 21.14 -12.85 -14.57
N THR A 171 21.90 -12.47 -13.55
CA THR A 171 22.95 -13.26 -12.89
C THR A 171 22.71 -13.26 -11.38
N ASP A 172 23.39 -14.15 -10.66
CA ASP A 172 23.34 -14.18 -9.18
C ASP A 172 23.83 -12.86 -8.58
N THR A 173 24.82 -12.20 -9.20
CA THR A 173 25.30 -10.88 -8.79
C THR A 173 24.16 -9.85 -8.84
N TYR A 174 23.35 -9.84 -9.91
CA TYR A 174 22.18 -8.96 -10.00
C TYR A 174 21.11 -9.31 -8.98
N ALA A 175 20.83 -10.59 -8.75
CA ALA A 175 19.88 -11.02 -7.72
C ALA A 175 20.31 -10.54 -6.32
N ARG A 176 21.58 -10.72 -5.96
CA ARG A 176 22.15 -10.26 -4.68
C ARG A 176 22.12 -8.74 -4.53
N ARG A 177 22.45 -7.99 -5.58
CA ARG A 177 22.34 -6.52 -5.62
C ARG A 177 20.89 -6.06 -5.44
N ALA A 178 19.93 -6.73 -6.08
CA ALA A 178 18.52 -6.41 -5.94
C ALA A 178 18.01 -6.68 -4.52
N VAL A 179 18.36 -7.81 -3.92
CA VAL A 179 17.99 -8.14 -2.53
C VAL A 179 18.62 -7.17 -1.53
N LEU A 180 19.91 -6.85 -1.67
CA LEU A 180 20.55 -5.87 -0.79
C LEU A 180 19.93 -4.47 -0.96
N SER A 181 19.62 -4.06 -2.20
CA SER A 181 18.92 -2.80 -2.47
C SER A 181 17.52 -2.78 -1.82
N ALA A 182 16.78 -3.89 -1.88
CA ALA A 182 15.49 -4.04 -1.21
C ALA A 182 15.61 -3.97 0.32
N TRP A 183 16.64 -4.60 0.90
CA TRP A 183 16.87 -4.54 2.35
C TRP A 183 17.25 -3.13 2.82
N LEU A 184 18.13 -2.45 2.07
CA LEU A 184 18.55 -1.08 2.34
C LEU A 184 17.40 -0.08 2.17
N THR A 185 16.46 -0.31 1.26
CA THR A 185 15.36 0.64 1.04
C THR A 185 14.41 0.64 2.24
N TYR A 186 14.28 1.79 2.92
CA TYR A 186 13.34 1.92 4.04
C TYR A 186 11.87 1.77 3.59
N LEU A 187 11.18 0.73 4.07
CA LEU A 187 9.80 0.41 3.66
C LEU A 187 8.78 1.40 4.23
N ARG A 188 7.88 1.86 3.35
CA ARG A 188 6.74 2.74 3.65
C ARG A 188 5.54 2.41 2.79
N GLN A 189 4.34 2.60 3.31
CA GLN A 189 3.08 2.39 2.61
C GLN A 189 2.92 3.39 1.46
N ASN A 190 2.40 2.90 0.34
CA ASN A 190 2.13 3.66 -0.89
C ASN A 190 0.74 3.34 -1.49
N VAL A 191 0.14 2.22 -1.12
CA VAL A 191 -1.14 1.67 -1.62
C VAL A 191 -1.89 1.09 -0.41
N GLY A 192 -3.23 0.95 -0.47
CA GLY A 192 -4.10 0.42 0.60
C GLY A 192 -3.81 -1.03 0.98
N SER A 193 -2.70 -1.24 1.69
CA SER A 193 -2.22 -2.52 2.23
C SER A 193 -1.68 -2.38 3.66
N CYS A 194 -2.16 -1.39 4.42
CA CYS A 194 -1.67 -1.04 5.76
C CYS A 194 -1.50 -2.25 6.69
N PHE A 195 -2.45 -3.19 6.64
CA PHE A 195 -2.49 -4.44 7.39
C PHE A 195 -1.30 -5.37 7.09
N ALA A 196 -0.68 -5.24 5.92
CA ALA A 196 0.51 -5.97 5.52
C ALA A 196 1.76 -5.11 5.68
N THR A 197 1.66 -3.80 5.45
CA THR A 197 2.79 -2.88 5.57
C THR A 197 3.33 -2.81 7.00
N ALA A 198 2.45 -2.70 8.00
CA ALA A 198 2.86 -2.66 9.41
C ALA A 198 3.70 -3.89 9.82
N PRO A 199 3.22 -5.15 9.65
CA PRO A 199 4.06 -6.31 9.94
C PRO A 199 5.28 -6.43 9.02
N ALA A 200 5.19 -6.03 7.74
CA ALA A 200 6.34 -6.04 6.83
C ALA A 200 7.47 -5.09 7.29
N ILE A 201 7.14 -3.92 7.85
CA ILE A 201 8.14 -3.00 8.43
C ILE A 201 8.85 -3.66 9.61
N ILE A 202 8.12 -4.34 10.51
CA ILE A 202 8.72 -5.11 11.61
C ILE A 202 9.66 -6.18 11.06
N ILE A 203 9.20 -7.00 10.11
CA ILE A 203 10.00 -8.09 9.54
C ILE A 203 11.29 -7.55 8.90
N GLN A 204 11.19 -6.49 8.08
CA GLN A 204 12.34 -5.92 7.39
C GLN A 204 13.36 -5.30 8.35
N SER A 205 12.89 -4.54 9.34
CA SER A 205 13.77 -3.74 10.21
C SER A 205 14.28 -4.49 11.44
N ARG A 206 13.52 -5.47 11.95
CA ARG A 206 13.82 -6.19 13.20
C ARG A 206 14.09 -7.68 13.01
N GLN A 207 13.56 -8.29 11.95
CA GLN A 207 13.71 -9.72 11.67
C GLN A 207 14.40 -9.95 10.32
N ALA A 208 15.54 -9.28 10.11
CA ALA A 208 16.28 -9.30 8.85
C ALA A 208 16.60 -10.71 8.33
N GLU A 209 16.85 -11.67 9.24
CA GLU A 209 17.03 -13.08 8.88
C GLU A 209 15.82 -13.63 8.11
N GLN A 210 14.62 -13.39 8.64
CA GLN A 210 13.37 -13.84 8.03
C GLN A 210 13.13 -13.15 6.69
N PHE A 211 13.37 -11.83 6.61
CA PHE A 211 13.33 -11.09 5.35
C PHE A 211 14.25 -11.71 4.27
N LEU A 212 15.50 -12.03 4.62
CA LEU A 212 16.44 -12.64 3.68
C LEU A 212 16.04 -14.06 3.29
N LYS A 213 15.49 -14.85 4.23
CA LYS A 213 14.94 -16.19 3.93
C LYS A 213 13.79 -16.12 2.94
N ASP A 214 12.87 -15.17 3.14
CA ASP A 214 11.77 -14.92 2.21
C ASP A 214 12.27 -14.55 0.82
N MET A 215 13.26 -13.67 0.72
CA MET A 215 13.85 -13.27 -0.57
C MET A 215 14.50 -14.45 -1.29
N ILE A 216 15.19 -15.33 -0.56
CA ILE A 216 15.75 -16.56 -1.13
C ILE A 216 14.61 -17.46 -1.63
N GLU A 217 13.57 -17.67 -0.83
CA GLU A 217 12.45 -18.53 -1.18
C GLU A 217 11.70 -18.00 -2.41
N LEU A 218 11.39 -16.70 -2.44
CA LEU A 218 10.70 -16.04 -3.54
C LEU A 218 11.47 -16.09 -4.84
N LEU A 219 12.78 -15.80 -4.81
CA LEU A 219 13.59 -15.80 -6.04
C LEU A 219 13.88 -17.21 -6.53
N SER A 220 14.08 -18.18 -5.63
CA SER A 220 14.39 -19.56 -6.01
C SER A 220 13.16 -20.40 -6.40
N LYS A 221 12.05 -20.25 -5.67
CA LYS A 221 10.81 -21.04 -5.85
C LYS A 221 9.64 -20.28 -6.48
N GLY A 222 9.72 -18.95 -6.55
CA GLY A 222 8.61 -18.12 -7.05
C GLY A 222 7.41 -18.00 -6.10
N SER A 223 7.53 -18.44 -4.85
CA SER A 223 6.45 -18.44 -3.86
C SER A 223 6.94 -18.46 -2.42
N LEU A 224 6.07 -18.08 -1.49
CA LEU A 224 6.21 -18.33 -0.05
C LEU A 224 5.24 -19.43 0.37
N LYS A 225 5.69 -20.32 1.26
CA LYS A 225 4.87 -21.38 1.83
C LYS A 225 4.77 -21.26 3.33
N ARG A 226 3.57 -21.35 3.89
CA ARG A 226 3.31 -21.30 5.33
C ARG A 226 2.21 -22.27 5.71
N THR A 227 2.30 -22.91 6.86
CA THR A 227 1.29 -23.86 7.35
C THR A 227 0.50 -23.24 8.48
N PHE A 228 -0.84 -23.22 8.37
CA PHE A 228 -1.72 -22.67 9.40
C PHE A 228 -2.97 -23.56 9.54
N GLY A 229 -3.31 -23.95 10.76
CA GLY A 229 -4.43 -24.86 11.02
C GLY A 229 -4.31 -26.21 10.29
N GLY A 230 -3.08 -26.70 10.09
CA GLY A 230 -2.80 -27.95 9.35
C GLY A 230 -2.87 -27.82 7.82
N ILE A 231 -3.16 -26.64 7.28
CA ILE A 231 -3.26 -26.37 5.84
C ILE A 231 -2.00 -25.63 5.37
N GLU A 232 -1.35 -26.13 4.31
CA GLU A 232 -0.26 -25.42 3.63
C GLU A 232 -0.83 -24.36 2.68
N TYR A 233 -0.51 -23.10 2.94
CA TYR A 233 -0.81 -21.96 2.09
C TYR A 233 0.42 -21.60 1.26
N VAL A 234 0.25 -21.61 -0.06
CA VAL A 234 1.29 -21.25 -1.03
C VAL A 234 0.91 -19.95 -1.71
N VAL A 235 1.72 -18.91 -1.57
CA VAL A 235 1.46 -17.60 -2.17
C VAL A 235 2.50 -17.31 -3.26
N PRO A 236 2.10 -16.95 -4.49
CA PRO A 236 3.02 -16.61 -5.56
C PRO A 236 3.71 -15.27 -5.31
N LEU A 237 4.93 -15.09 -5.81
CA LEU A 237 5.57 -13.77 -5.86
C LEU A 237 4.65 -12.77 -6.58
N SER A 238 4.32 -11.67 -5.90
CA SER A 238 3.50 -10.62 -6.50
C SER A 238 4.19 -10.03 -7.72
N GLN A 239 3.50 -10.10 -8.86
CA GLN A 239 3.97 -9.60 -10.15
C GLN A 239 3.80 -8.08 -10.27
N SER A 240 3.04 -7.49 -9.35
CA SER A 240 2.82 -6.06 -9.25
C SER A 240 3.56 -5.50 -8.05
N TRP A 241 4.09 -4.30 -8.20
CA TRP A 241 4.51 -3.45 -7.08
C TRP A 241 3.61 -2.22 -6.92
N GLY A 242 2.33 -2.36 -7.32
CA GLY A 242 1.27 -1.41 -7.02
C GLY A 242 1.22 -0.22 -7.98
N ALA A 243 0.32 0.72 -7.68
CA ALA A 243 0.15 1.95 -8.46
C ALA A 243 1.16 3.04 -8.09
N GLY A 244 1.69 3.02 -6.87
CA GLY A 244 2.52 4.10 -6.35
C GLY A 244 1.88 5.48 -6.48
N ASP A 245 2.71 6.48 -6.78
CA ASP A 245 2.26 7.86 -6.98
C ASP A 245 1.45 8.08 -8.28
N LEU A 246 1.18 7.02 -9.09
CA LEU A 246 0.46 7.18 -10.36
C LEU A 246 -0.98 7.68 -10.19
N LYS A 247 -1.66 7.23 -9.13
CA LYS A 247 -3.05 7.56 -8.83
C LYS A 247 -3.20 8.65 -7.76
N LYS A 248 -2.09 9.16 -7.22
CA LYS A 248 -2.10 10.25 -6.23
C LYS A 248 -2.75 11.48 -6.88
N PRO A 249 -3.89 11.98 -6.39
CA PRO A 249 -4.53 13.15 -6.96
C PRO A 249 -3.69 14.39 -6.67
N PHE A 250 -3.57 15.27 -7.64
CA PHE A 250 -2.98 16.59 -7.47
C PHE A 250 -3.70 17.63 -8.34
N GLN A 251 -3.62 18.89 -7.90
CA GLN A 251 -4.18 20.02 -8.61
C GLN A 251 -3.17 20.57 -9.61
N LEU A 252 -3.57 20.73 -10.86
CA LEU A 252 -2.77 21.32 -11.93
C LEU A 252 -3.38 22.64 -12.39
N ASN A 253 -2.64 23.73 -12.29
CA ASN A 253 -3.01 25.04 -12.83
C ASN A 253 -1.87 25.64 -13.68
N ASP A 254 -2.12 26.81 -14.28
CA ASP A 254 -1.18 27.56 -15.13
C ASP A 254 0.16 27.93 -14.46
N GLN A 255 0.24 27.89 -13.13
CA GLN A 255 1.45 28.19 -12.35
C GLN A 255 2.29 26.94 -12.05
N HIS A 256 1.70 25.75 -12.17
CA HIS A 256 2.40 24.50 -11.93
C HIS A 256 3.29 24.13 -13.13
N SER A 257 4.45 23.56 -12.83
CA SER A 257 5.35 23.00 -13.84
C SER A 257 5.48 21.49 -13.63
N PRO A 258 4.43 20.70 -13.91
CA PRO A 258 4.43 19.25 -13.68
C PRO A 258 5.56 18.54 -14.44
N GLY A 259 6.01 19.10 -15.58
CA GLY A 259 7.11 18.55 -16.35
C GLY A 259 8.47 18.60 -15.66
N LYS A 260 8.59 19.24 -14.48
CA LYS A 260 9.77 19.16 -13.62
C LYS A 260 9.84 17.88 -12.80
N CYS A 261 8.73 17.14 -12.68
CA CYS A 261 8.70 15.87 -11.95
C CYS A 261 9.56 14.81 -12.65
N GLU A 262 10.46 14.16 -11.90
CA GLU A 262 11.38 13.15 -12.44
C GLU A 262 10.62 11.95 -13.02
N GLY A 263 9.51 11.53 -12.40
CA GLY A 263 8.69 10.43 -12.90
C GLY A 263 8.18 10.66 -14.31
N PHE A 264 7.68 11.85 -14.64
CA PHE A 264 7.23 12.15 -16.01
C PHE A 264 8.40 12.19 -17.00
N TYR A 265 9.54 12.76 -16.59
CA TYR A 265 10.74 12.75 -17.43
C TYR A 265 11.19 11.32 -17.76
N GLN A 266 11.30 10.46 -16.75
CA GLN A 266 11.68 9.05 -16.91
C GLN A 266 10.65 8.27 -17.74
N ALA A 267 9.36 8.52 -17.53
CA ALA A 267 8.28 7.89 -18.29
C ALA A 267 8.28 8.24 -19.78
N LEU A 268 8.45 9.53 -20.12
CA LEU A 268 8.48 9.93 -21.54
C LEU A 268 9.78 9.55 -22.23
N MET A 269 10.90 9.51 -21.49
CA MET A 269 12.18 9.02 -21.98
C MET A 269 12.15 7.51 -22.25
N SER A 270 11.53 6.70 -21.39
CA SER A 270 11.41 5.25 -21.60
C SER A 270 10.51 4.89 -22.79
N CYS A 271 9.61 5.79 -23.18
CA CYS A 271 8.79 5.66 -24.37
C CYS A 271 9.42 6.21 -25.65
N GLY A 272 10.59 6.86 -25.57
CA GLY A 272 11.23 7.49 -26.73
C GLY A 272 10.62 8.82 -27.17
N LEU A 273 9.70 9.42 -26.38
CA LEU A 273 9.15 10.75 -26.65
C LEU A 273 10.12 11.89 -26.25
N VAL A 274 11.09 11.57 -25.39
CA VAL A 274 12.16 12.49 -24.97
C VAL A 274 13.49 11.80 -25.21
N ASP A 275 14.35 12.42 -26.01
CA ASP A 275 15.69 11.93 -26.29
C ASP A 275 16.58 12.00 -25.03
N ARG A 276 17.37 10.93 -24.80
CA ARG A 276 18.32 10.81 -23.69
C ARG A 276 19.44 11.83 -23.77
N ASP A 277 19.82 12.23 -25.00
CA ASP A 277 20.93 13.15 -25.24
C ASP A 277 20.50 14.62 -25.15
N LEU A 278 19.19 14.88 -25.03
CA LEU A 278 18.67 16.24 -24.94
C LEU A 278 19.10 16.90 -23.61
N PRO A 279 19.63 18.15 -23.64
CA PRO A 279 19.96 18.86 -22.41
C PRO A 279 18.77 18.91 -21.46
N ARG A 280 18.99 18.55 -20.20
CA ARG A 280 17.94 18.35 -19.20
C ARG A 280 16.93 19.50 -19.11
N THR A 281 17.38 20.75 -19.19
CA THR A 281 16.49 21.93 -19.18
C THR A 281 15.54 21.99 -20.38
N LYS A 282 15.99 21.55 -21.57
CA LYS A 282 15.15 21.44 -22.77
C LYS A 282 14.19 20.26 -22.64
N ALA A 283 14.67 19.13 -22.12
CA ALA A 283 13.85 17.95 -21.88
C ALA A 283 12.68 18.24 -20.92
N LEU A 284 12.93 18.84 -19.76
CA LEU A 284 11.87 19.19 -18.81
C LEU A 284 10.84 20.17 -19.40
N ARG A 285 11.27 21.11 -20.26
CA ARG A 285 10.34 22.00 -20.98
C ARG A 285 9.47 21.25 -21.98
N LEU A 286 10.04 20.26 -22.67
CA LEU A 286 9.32 19.41 -23.61
C LEU A 286 8.29 18.54 -22.88
N VAL A 287 8.68 17.91 -21.77
CA VAL A 287 7.76 17.16 -20.89
C VAL A 287 6.61 18.06 -20.43
N ASN A 288 6.93 19.27 -19.96
CA ASN A 288 5.90 20.22 -19.51
C ASN A 288 4.94 20.60 -20.63
N ARG A 289 5.45 20.78 -21.86
CA ARG A 289 4.61 21.05 -23.03
C ARG A 289 3.66 19.90 -23.31
N TYR A 290 4.13 18.65 -23.35
CA TYR A 290 3.26 17.50 -23.57
C TYR A 290 2.11 17.41 -22.56
N ILE A 291 2.39 17.72 -21.28
CA ILE A 291 1.38 17.70 -20.23
C ILE A 291 0.38 18.85 -20.41
N LEU A 292 0.85 20.08 -20.60
CA LEU A 292 -0.02 21.24 -20.75
C LEU A 292 -0.87 21.18 -22.02
N ASP A 293 -0.34 20.61 -23.11
CA ASP A 293 -1.07 20.42 -24.38
C ASP A 293 -2.28 19.46 -24.28
N LEU A 294 -2.43 18.73 -23.17
CA LEU A 294 -3.63 17.94 -22.88
C LEU A 294 -4.79 18.79 -22.37
N PHE A 295 -4.49 19.95 -21.79
CA PHE A 295 -5.46 20.81 -21.14
C PHE A 295 -5.57 22.12 -21.92
N GLY A 296 -6.79 22.54 -22.27
CA GLY A 296 -6.98 23.86 -22.89
C GLY A 296 -6.53 24.98 -21.94
N ALA A 297 -6.05 26.11 -22.48
CA ALA A 297 -5.59 27.25 -21.68
C ALA A 297 -6.64 27.74 -20.65
N GLN A 298 -7.92 27.67 -21.00
CA GLN A 298 -9.03 28.01 -20.11
C GLN A 298 -9.22 27.00 -18.96
N ALA A 299 -8.93 25.71 -19.17
CA ALA A 299 -9.09 24.68 -18.14
C ALA A 299 -8.05 24.80 -17.02
N LEU A 300 -6.90 25.43 -17.30
CA LEU A 300 -5.81 25.63 -16.34
C LEU A 300 -5.88 26.98 -15.61
N GLN A 301 -6.81 27.86 -15.98
CA GLN A 301 -7.04 29.14 -15.29
C GLN A 301 -7.78 28.93 -13.96
N GLY A 302 -7.49 29.78 -12.97
CA GLY A 302 -8.13 29.75 -11.66
C GLY A 302 -7.81 28.47 -10.88
N TRP A 303 -8.82 27.66 -10.60
CA TRP A 303 -8.71 26.42 -9.81
C TRP A 303 -7.96 25.29 -10.52
N GLY A 304 -7.74 25.40 -11.82
CA GLY A 304 -7.11 24.34 -12.59
C GLY A 304 -7.90 23.03 -12.57
N VAL A 305 -7.21 21.92 -12.84
CA VAL A 305 -7.79 20.58 -12.97
C VAL A 305 -7.22 19.66 -11.89
N ILE A 306 -8.11 18.97 -11.15
CA ILE A 306 -7.70 17.83 -10.31
C ILE A 306 -7.51 16.63 -11.21
N THR A 307 -6.30 16.08 -11.23
CA THR A 307 -5.94 14.95 -12.07
C THR A 307 -4.95 14.03 -11.34
N ASP A 308 -4.49 13.00 -12.02
CA ASP A 308 -3.49 12.06 -11.56
C ASP A 308 -2.50 11.73 -12.69
N SER A 309 -1.32 11.21 -12.32
CA SER A 309 -0.24 10.95 -13.28
C SER A 309 -0.62 9.85 -14.29
N LYS A 310 -1.46 8.89 -13.88
CA LYS A 310 -1.97 7.82 -14.74
C LYS A 310 -2.79 8.40 -15.91
N LYS A 311 -3.73 9.30 -15.64
CA LYS A 311 -4.55 9.98 -16.66
C LYS A 311 -3.70 10.82 -17.61
N ILE A 312 -2.71 11.55 -17.08
CA ILE A 312 -1.80 12.36 -17.89
C ILE A 312 -0.99 11.48 -18.85
N LEU A 313 -0.35 10.41 -18.35
CA LEU A 313 0.44 9.51 -19.21
C LEU A 313 -0.43 8.86 -20.29
N LYS A 314 -1.66 8.46 -19.94
CA LYS A 314 -2.64 7.91 -20.89
C LYS A 314 -2.94 8.94 -21.99
N GLY A 315 -3.26 10.17 -21.61
CA GLY A 315 -3.59 11.26 -22.54
C GLY A 315 -2.43 11.66 -23.47
N ILE A 316 -1.19 11.67 -22.97
CA ILE A 316 -0.01 11.97 -23.81
C ILE A 316 0.14 10.89 -24.89
N LEU A 317 0.03 9.61 -24.51
CA LEU A 317 0.26 8.51 -25.44
C LEU A 317 -0.89 8.36 -26.47
N THR A 318 -2.15 8.56 -26.07
CA THR A 318 -3.28 8.56 -27.02
C THR A 318 -3.12 9.67 -28.05
N LYS A 319 -2.75 10.88 -27.61
CA LYS A 319 -2.48 12.01 -28.51
C LYS A 319 -1.26 11.78 -29.41
N HIS A 320 -0.19 11.17 -28.88
CA HIS A 320 1.03 10.91 -29.63
C HIS A 320 0.85 9.85 -30.72
N LEU A 321 0.13 8.77 -30.42
CA LEU A 321 -0.12 7.66 -31.35
C LEU A 321 -1.38 7.88 -32.21
N ASN A 322 -2.09 8.99 -32.01
CA ASN A 322 -3.35 9.31 -32.69
C ASN A 322 -4.39 8.18 -32.53
N VAL A 323 -4.55 7.68 -31.30
CA VAL A 323 -5.49 6.60 -30.94
C VAL A 323 -6.56 7.16 -30.01
N THR A 324 -7.83 6.86 -30.27
CA THR A 324 -8.95 7.27 -29.41
C THR A 324 -9.24 6.25 -28.29
N GLU A 325 -10.01 6.65 -27.28
CA GLU A 325 -10.47 5.72 -26.25
C GLU A 325 -11.35 4.60 -26.82
N GLU A 326 -12.15 4.91 -27.85
CA GLU A 326 -12.97 3.92 -28.55
C GLU A 326 -12.10 2.90 -29.30
N ASP A 327 -11.01 3.34 -29.93
CA ASP A 327 -10.05 2.45 -30.60
C ASP A 327 -9.39 1.48 -29.61
N LEU A 328 -9.04 1.96 -28.42
CA LEU A 328 -8.47 1.12 -27.36
C LEU A 328 -9.49 0.11 -26.82
N GLN A 329 -10.74 0.53 -26.65
CA GLN A 329 -11.83 -0.37 -26.22
C GLN A 329 -12.09 -1.45 -27.29
N GLN A 330 -12.18 -1.06 -28.57
CA GLN A 330 -12.34 -2.00 -29.67
C GLN A 330 -11.15 -2.94 -29.81
N TYR A 331 -9.92 -2.44 -29.61
CA TYR A 331 -8.72 -3.28 -29.63
C TYR A 331 -8.72 -4.31 -28.49
N ALA A 332 -9.13 -3.92 -27.29
CA ALA A 332 -9.28 -4.83 -26.14
C ALA A 332 -10.32 -5.93 -26.44
N LEU A 333 -11.51 -5.54 -26.94
CA LEU A 333 -12.57 -6.47 -27.38
C LEU A 333 -12.09 -7.42 -28.50
N ASN A 334 -11.27 -6.94 -29.43
CA ASN A 334 -10.73 -7.73 -30.55
C ASN A 334 -9.57 -8.65 -30.14
N GLN A 335 -8.78 -8.27 -29.13
CA GLN A 335 -7.77 -9.13 -28.50
C GLN A 335 -8.42 -10.29 -27.74
N GLN A 336 -9.51 -10.00 -27.03
CA GLN A 336 -10.35 -10.96 -26.33
C GLN A 336 -10.93 -12.03 -27.29
N LYS A 337 -11.52 -11.62 -28.41
CA LYS A 337 -12.06 -12.52 -29.44
C LYS A 337 -11.02 -13.38 -30.19
N LYS A 338 -9.73 -13.03 -30.14
CA LYS A 338 -8.66 -13.79 -30.83
C LYS A 338 -8.29 -15.10 -30.12
N GLY A 339 -8.82 -15.37 -28.94
CA GLY A 339 -8.76 -16.69 -28.32
C GLY A 339 -9.45 -17.79 -29.14
N THR A 340 -10.33 -17.44 -30.09
CA THR A 340 -11.25 -18.44 -30.68
C THR A 340 -11.28 -18.55 -32.21
N ILE A 341 -10.71 -17.65 -33.04
CA ILE A 341 -10.52 -17.91 -34.51
C ILE A 341 -9.59 -16.85 -35.13
N LEU A 342 -8.68 -17.31 -36.01
CA LEU A 342 -7.86 -16.50 -36.91
C LEU A 342 -8.73 -15.68 -37.88
N SER A 343 -8.77 -14.36 -37.73
CA SER A 343 -9.21 -13.45 -38.80
C SER A 343 -8.18 -12.35 -39.08
N ILE A 344 -7.76 -12.32 -40.35
CA ILE A 344 -6.83 -11.35 -40.94
C ILE A 344 -7.68 -10.19 -41.47
N SER A 345 -7.52 -9.00 -40.88
CA SER A 345 -8.00 -7.75 -41.48
C SER A 345 -7.28 -6.53 -40.91
N LYS A 346 -6.87 -5.66 -41.85
CA LYS A 346 -6.28 -4.30 -41.81
C LYS A 346 -5.13 -4.01 -40.81
N HIS A 347 -3.96 -3.70 -41.38
CA HIS A 347 -2.65 -3.76 -40.72
C HIS A 347 -2.10 -2.46 -40.07
N GLN A 348 -2.80 -1.32 -40.10
CA GLN A 348 -2.25 -0.06 -39.53
C GLN A 348 -2.84 0.34 -38.16
N GLU A 349 -4.15 0.23 -37.94
CA GLU A 349 -4.77 0.58 -36.64
C GLU A 349 -4.44 -0.44 -35.53
N LYS A 350 -4.30 -1.72 -35.88
CA LYS A 350 -3.92 -2.79 -34.95
C LYS A 350 -2.51 -2.61 -34.34
N ASP A 351 -1.60 -1.96 -35.05
CA ASP A 351 -0.21 -1.78 -34.60
C ASP A 351 -0.10 -0.63 -33.59
N SER A 352 -0.83 0.48 -33.83
CA SER A 352 -0.81 1.66 -32.96
C SER A 352 -1.43 1.38 -31.58
N CYS A 353 -2.54 0.63 -31.50
CA CYS A 353 -3.11 0.22 -30.22
C CYS A 353 -2.21 -0.79 -29.46
N ALA A 354 -1.57 -1.72 -30.17
CA ALA A 354 -0.60 -2.65 -29.59
C ALA A 354 0.62 -1.91 -29.01
N GLN A 355 1.14 -0.96 -29.78
CA GLN A 355 2.23 -0.08 -29.38
C GLN A 355 1.83 0.79 -28.19
N PHE A 356 0.61 1.32 -28.16
CA PHE A 356 0.07 2.07 -27.02
C PHE A 356 0.17 1.26 -25.72
N HIS A 357 -0.36 0.03 -25.68
CA HIS A 357 -0.32 -0.78 -24.46
C HIS A 357 1.11 -1.04 -24.00
N THR A 358 2.02 -1.32 -24.94
CA THR A 358 3.44 -1.54 -24.64
C THR A 358 4.11 -0.30 -24.06
N LEU A 359 3.94 0.86 -24.71
CA LEU A 359 4.51 2.13 -24.25
C LEU A 359 3.88 2.58 -22.93
N TYR A 360 2.58 2.37 -22.74
CA TYR A 360 1.89 2.77 -21.53
C TYR A 360 2.35 1.97 -20.30
N GLU A 361 2.57 0.66 -20.43
CA GLU A 361 3.18 -0.14 -19.35
C GLU A 361 4.63 0.29 -19.06
N LYS A 362 5.43 0.59 -20.10
CA LYS A 362 6.80 1.13 -19.94
C LYS A 362 6.80 2.48 -19.22
N ALA A 363 5.90 3.39 -19.59
CA ALA A 363 5.75 4.71 -18.98
C ALA A 363 5.40 4.59 -17.49
N LYS A 364 4.38 3.80 -17.16
CA LYS A 364 3.96 3.57 -15.77
C LYS A 364 5.07 2.95 -14.93
N THR A 365 5.79 1.99 -15.50
CA THR A 365 6.91 1.31 -14.84
C THR A 365 8.05 2.27 -14.53
N ALA A 366 8.50 3.05 -15.51
CA ALA A 366 9.55 4.04 -15.34
C ALA A 366 9.17 5.15 -14.35
N PHE A 367 7.91 5.61 -14.36
CA PHE A 367 7.41 6.58 -13.40
C PHE A 367 7.55 6.09 -11.95
N LYS A 368 7.07 4.87 -11.67
CA LYS A 368 7.07 4.27 -10.32
C LYS A 368 8.48 3.97 -9.80
N GLN A 369 9.37 3.48 -10.66
CA GLN A 369 10.74 3.10 -10.28
C GLN A 369 11.58 4.25 -9.70
N VAL A 370 11.17 5.50 -9.91
CA VAL A 370 11.81 6.69 -9.34
C VAL A 370 11.71 6.71 -7.82
N THR A 371 10.55 6.38 -7.24
CA THR A 371 10.30 6.48 -5.81
C THR A 371 10.11 5.13 -5.10
N GLU A 372 10.05 4.03 -5.86
CA GLU A 372 9.75 2.71 -5.32
C GLU A 372 10.83 1.67 -5.64
N ASN A 373 10.97 0.70 -4.74
CA ASN A 373 11.79 -0.50 -4.95
C ASN A 373 10.86 -1.68 -5.33
N PRO A 374 10.82 -2.10 -6.61
CA PRO A 374 9.93 -3.15 -7.10
C PRO A 374 10.03 -4.47 -6.33
N LEU A 375 11.24 -4.98 -6.04
CA LEU A 375 11.39 -6.24 -5.32
C LEU A 375 10.86 -6.16 -3.89
N LEU A 376 11.17 -5.08 -3.17
CA LEU A 376 10.67 -4.85 -1.81
C LEU A 376 9.14 -4.80 -1.78
N LYS A 377 8.53 -4.09 -2.74
CA LYS A 377 7.08 -3.95 -2.84
C LYS A 377 6.38 -5.23 -3.31
N SER A 378 6.99 -5.97 -4.23
CA SER A 378 6.51 -7.30 -4.60
C SER A 378 6.54 -8.27 -3.40
N TRP A 379 7.56 -8.21 -2.54
CA TRP A 379 7.59 -8.99 -1.30
C TRP A 379 6.48 -8.56 -0.33
N GLU A 380 6.33 -7.26 -0.05
CA GLU A 380 5.25 -6.73 0.79
C GLU A 380 3.85 -7.20 0.32
N PHE A 381 3.58 -7.16 -0.98
CA PHE A 381 2.29 -7.58 -1.53
C PHE A 381 2.13 -9.10 -1.63
N THR A 382 3.24 -9.84 -1.65
CA THR A 382 3.20 -11.28 -1.42
C THR A 382 2.76 -11.54 0.03
N LEU A 383 3.32 -10.84 1.02
CA LEU A 383 2.87 -10.96 2.42
C LEU A 383 1.38 -10.63 2.57
N ALA A 384 0.93 -9.57 1.90
CA ALA A 384 -0.48 -9.16 1.91
C ALA A 384 -1.43 -10.25 1.43
N SER A 385 -0.99 -11.21 0.63
CA SER A 385 -1.86 -12.31 0.18
C SER A 385 -2.15 -13.33 1.27
N PHE A 386 -1.40 -13.34 2.39
CA PHE A 386 -1.67 -14.22 3.53
C PHE A 386 -2.84 -13.74 4.42
N THR A 387 -3.40 -12.55 4.22
CA THR A 387 -4.60 -12.12 4.99
C THR A 387 -5.86 -12.88 4.63
N GLU A 388 -5.99 -13.32 3.38
CA GLU A 388 -7.18 -14.02 2.89
C GLU A 388 -6.96 -15.54 2.97
N THR A 389 -6.73 -16.02 4.19
CA THR A 389 -6.45 -17.43 4.51
C THR A 389 -7.58 -18.07 5.31
N LYS A 390 -8.74 -17.42 5.38
CA LYS A 390 -9.97 -18.07 5.84
C LYS A 390 -10.27 -19.19 4.85
N ALA A 391 -9.98 -20.44 5.23
CA ALA A 391 -10.24 -21.63 4.42
C ALA A 391 -11.68 -21.73 3.89
N GLU A 392 -12.62 -20.96 4.45
CA GLU A 392 -14.02 -20.87 4.03
C GLU A 392 -14.39 -19.65 3.16
N PHE A 393 -13.61 -18.58 3.14
CA PHE A 393 -14.03 -17.32 2.49
C PHE A 393 -13.77 -17.32 0.97
N SER A 394 -12.69 -17.95 0.54
CA SER A 394 -12.41 -18.24 -0.87
C SER A 394 -13.44 -19.18 -1.49
N ARG A 395 -13.77 -20.23 -0.72
CA ARG A 395 -14.93 -21.09 -0.95
C ARG A 395 -16.20 -20.26 -1.09
N TRP A 396 -16.45 -19.28 -0.22
CA TRP A 396 -17.68 -18.49 -0.22
C TRP A 396 -17.88 -17.66 -1.51
N ASN A 397 -16.85 -16.99 -2.03
CA ASN A 397 -16.98 -16.18 -3.25
C ASN A 397 -17.17 -17.03 -4.50
N LEU A 398 -16.33 -18.06 -4.67
CA LEU A 398 -16.46 -18.96 -5.81
C LEU A 398 -17.78 -19.74 -5.75
N TYR A 399 -18.15 -20.28 -4.58
CA TYR A 399 -19.43 -20.96 -4.34
C TYR A 399 -20.63 -20.07 -4.64
N ALA A 400 -20.64 -18.85 -4.10
CA ALA A 400 -21.71 -17.89 -4.33
C ALA A 400 -21.83 -17.57 -5.82
N SER A 401 -20.71 -17.34 -6.50
CA SER A 401 -20.72 -17.03 -7.94
C SER A 401 -21.24 -18.20 -8.78
N LEU A 402 -20.90 -19.44 -8.44
CA LEU A 402 -21.31 -20.63 -9.18
C LEU A 402 -22.79 -20.99 -8.99
N GLY A 403 -23.39 -20.60 -7.86
CA GLY A 403 -24.78 -20.95 -7.53
C GLY A 403 -24.94 -22.46 -7.40
N LEU A 404 -24.27 -23.05 -6.42
CA LEU A 404 -24.25 -24.51 -6.24
C LEU A 404 -25.55 -25.06 -5.66
N ALA A 405 -26.42 -24.23 -5.06
CA ALA A 405 -27.67 -24.71 -4.48
C ALA A 405 -28.71 -25.06 -5.57
N PRO A 406 -29.64 -26.01 -5.34
CA PRO A 406 -30.63 -26.41 -6.34
C PRO A 406 -31.62 -25.31 -6.73
N ASP A 407 -31.77 -24.29 -5.88
CA ASP A 407 -32.66 -23.14 -6.03
C ASP A 407 -31.96 -21.87 -6.53
N ASP A 408 -30.64 -21.89 -6.72
CA ASP A 408 -29.87 -20.76 -7.26
C ASP A 408 -30.04 -20.67 -8.79
N GLY A 409 -31.15 -20.05 -9.22
CA GLY A 409 -31.46 -19.82 -10.64
C GLY A 409 -30.28 -19.24 -11.44
N GLY A 410 -30.07 -19.76 -12.65
CA GLY A 410 -28.94 -19.42 -13.53
C GLY A 410 -27.58 -19.99 -13.10
N GLY A 411 -27.47 -20.60 -11.91
CA GLY A 411 -26.27 -21.29 -11.42
C GLY A 411 -26.12 -22.73 -11.93
N ILE A 412 -25.05 -23.41 -11.50
CA ILE A 412 -24.78 -24.80 -11.92
C ILE A 412 -25.47 -25.84 -11.02
N GLY A 413 -25.82 -25.49 -9.78
CA GLY A 413 -26.55 -26.35 -8.86
C GLY A 413 -27.85 -26.93 -9.41
N PRO A 414 -28.75 -26.10 -9.99
CA PRO A 414 -29.99 -26.57 -10.61
C PRO A 414 -29.75 -27.53 -11.78
N ILE A 415 -28.67 -27.36 -12.54
CA ILE A 415 -28.30 -28.22 -13.67
C ILE A 415 -27.88 -29.61 -13.17
N ILE A 416 -27.00 -29.67 -12.18
CA ILE A 416 -26.53 -30.93 -11.59
C ILE A 416 -27.71 -31.65 -10.92
N TYR A 417 -28.50 -30.92 -10.12
CA TYR A 417 -29.65 -31.48 -9.42
C TYR A 417 -30.73 -31.97 -10.39
N GLY A 418 -31.03 -31.20 -11.42
CA GLY A 418 -32.00 -31.56 -12.47
C GLY A 418 -31.60 -32.84 -13.20
N ALA A 419 -30.34 -32.94 -13.63
CA ALA A 419 -29.82 -34.14 -14.29
C ALA A 419 -29.84 -35.37 -13.38
N ALA A 420 -29.39 -35.24 -12.13
CA ALA A 420 -29.41 -36.34 -11.16
C ALA A 420 -30.83 -36.80 -10.82
N LYS A 421 -31.76 -35.85 -10.63
CA LYS A 421 -33.18 -36.13 -10.34
C LYS A 421 -33.87 -36.83 -11.51
N GLN A 422 -33.62 -36.39 -12.74
CA GLN A 422 -34.17 -37.02 -13.94
C GLN A 422 -33.69 -38.49 -14.05
N ARG A 423 -32.39 -38.74 -13.90
CA ARG A 423 -31.84 -40.10 -13.96
C ARG A 423 -32.33 -40.99 -12.81
N LEU A 424 -32.46 -40.43 -11.61
CA LEU A 424 -33.05 -41.13 -10.46
C LEU A 424 -34.49 -41.59 -10.76
N GLN A 425 -35.30 -40.70 -11.35
CA GLN A 425 -36.67 -41.02 -11.73
C GLN A 425 -36.72 -42.12 -12.79
N GLU A 426 -35.91 -42.02 -13.85
CA GLU A 426 -35.82 -43.06 -14.89
C GLU A 426 -35.41 -44.44 -14.32
N MET A 427 -34.50 -44.48 -13.33
CA MET A 427 -34.11 -45.73 -12.69
C MET A 427 -35.19 -46.30 -11.77
N ASN A 428 -35.93 -45.44 -11.06
CA ASN A 428 -37.05 -45.86 -10.24
C ASN A 428 -38.20 -46.41 -11.09
N GLU A 429 -38.52 -45.77 -12.21
CA GLU A 429 -39.51 -46.24 -13.18
C GLU A 429 -39.10 -47.61 -13.76
N ARG A 430 -37.84 -47.77 -14.17
CA ARG A 430 -37.31 -49.08 -14.64
C ARG A 430 -37.34 -50.15 -13.55
N ALA A 431 -37.07 -49.80 -12.30
CA ALA A 431 -37.16 -50.74 -11.19
C ALA A 431 -38.61 -51.17 -10.96
N HIS A 432 -39.55 -50.23 -11.05
CA HIS A 432 -40.99 -50.48 -10.95
C HIS A 432 -41.49 -51.40 -12.07
N GLU A 433 -41.18 -51.10 -13.33
CA GLU A 433 -41.55 -51.94 -14.47
C GLU A 433 -40.99 -53.37 -14.35
N ARG A 434 -39.76 -53.51 -13.85
CA ARG A 434 -39.14 -54.83 -13.61
C ARG A 434 -39.77 -55.57 -12.44
N GLN A 435 -40.19 -54.86 -11.40
CA GLN A 435 -40.92 -55.40 -10.26
C GLN A 435 -42.30 -55.92 -10.71
N GLU A 436 -43.05 -55.16 -11.50
CA GLU A 436 -44.36 -55.59 -12.04
C GLU A 436 -44.21 -56.84 -12.91
N ARG A 437 -43.21 -56.88 -13.80
CA ARG A 437 -42.93 -58.07 -14.62
C ARG A 437 -42.49 -59.28 -13.79
N TYR A 438 -41.67 -59.05 -12.76
CA TYR A 438 -41.29 -60.09 -11.81
C TYR A 438 -42.52 -60.67 -11.10
N GLU A 439 -43.45 -59.83 -10.64
CA GLU A 439 -44.68 -60.27 -9.97
C GLU A 439 -45.60 -61.07 -10.89
N GLN A 440 -45.73 -60.66 -12.16
CA GLN A 440 -46.49 -61.40 -13.17
C GLN A 440 -45.92 -62.80 -13.41
N ILE A 441 -44.59 -62.91 -13.57
CA ILE A 441 -43.92 -64.19 -13.79
C ILE A 441 -43.93 -65.04 -12.53
N TYR A 442 -43.80 -64.44 -11.34
CA TYR A 442 -43.90 -65.14 -10.06
C TYR A 442 -45.27 -65.83 -9.88
N LEU A 443 -46.36 -65.16 -10.27
CA LEU A 443 -47.69 -65.77 -10.26
C LEU A 443 -47.80 -66.97 -11.22
N ILE A 444 -47.18 -66.88 -12.41
CA ILE A 444 -47.12 -67.98 -13.38
C ILE A 444 -46.31 -69.15 -12.82
N VAL A 445 -45.13 -68.89 -12.23
CA VAL A 445 -44.26 -69.90 -11.59
C VAL A 445 -45.01 -70.61 -10.46
N LYS A 446 -45.68 -69.86 -9.58
CA LYS A 446 -46.48 -70.42 -8.48
C LYS A 446 -47.65 -71.27 -8.97
N GLY A 447 -48.30 -70.85 -10.05
CA GLY A 447 -49.34 -71.64 -10.72
C GLY A 447 -48.79 -72.92 -11.36
N LEU A 448 -47.59 -72.86 -11.94
CA LEU A 448 -46.89 -74.04 -12.48
C LEU A 448 -46.45 -75.00 -11.37
N GLU A 449 -46.02 -74.52 -10.20
CA GLU A 449 -45.69 -75.34 -9.03
C GLU A 449 -46.91 -76.13 -8.54
N GLN A 450 -48.05 -75.45 -8.35
CA GLN A 450 -49.30 -76.10 -7.94
C GLN A 450 -49.81 -77.13 -8.97
N ARG A 451 -49.54 -76.92 -10.26
CA ARG A 451 -49.84 -77.89 -11.33
C ARG A 451 -48.84 -79.05 -11.32
N LEU A 452 -47.56 -78.80 -11.06
CA LEU A 452 -46.53 -79.83 -10.95
C LEU A 452 -46.83 -80.82 -9.81
N GLU A 453 -47.37 -80.33 -8.69
CA GLU A 453 -47.79 -81.15 -7.54
C GLU A 453 -48.98 -82.08 -7.82
N ARG A 454 -49.75 -81.81 -8.89
CA ARG A 454 -51.00 -82.52 -9.22
C ARG A 454 -50.96 -83.24 -10.58
N ALA A 455 -49.81 -83.28 -11.26
CA ALA A 455 -49.68 -83.75 -12.64
C ALA A 455 -49.25 -85.22 -12.77
N ASP A 456 -49.74 -85.90 -13.82
CA ASP A 456 -49.46 -87.30 -14.14
C ASP A 456 -48.08 -87.49 -14.83
N GLU A 457 -47.52 -88.71 -14.82
CA GLU A 457 -46.14 -89.01 -15.30
C GLU A 457 -45.81 -88.53 -16.73
N SER A 458 -46.82 -88.40 -17.61
CA SER A 458 -46.65 -87.94 -18.99
C SER A 458 -46.52 -86.40 -19.14
N GLU A 459 -47.10 -85.62 -18.22
CA GLU A 459 -47.18 -84.15 -18.29
C GLU A 459 -46.04 -83.46 -17.51
N VAL A 460 -45.47 -84.16 -16.51
CA VAL A 460 -44.38 -83.68 -15.64
C VAL A 460 -43.13 -83.25 -16.42
N ARG A 461 -42.80 -83.93 -17.53
CA ARG A 461 -41.57 -83.66 -18.28
C ARG A 461 -41.63 -82.30 -19.02
N TRP A 462 -42.80 -81.94 -19.56
CA TRP A 462 -43.03 -80.64 -20.18
C TRP A 462 -43.15 -79.52 -19.13
N LEU A 463 -43.95 -79.73 -18.08
CA LEU A 463 -44.11 -78.73 -17.00
C LEU A 463 -42.79 -78.40 -16.29
N LYS A 464 -41.89 -79.38 -16.11
CA LYS A 464 -40.54 -79.13 -15.56
C LYS A 464 -39.69 -78.23 -16.48
N SER A 465 -39.83 -78.36 -17.79
CA SER A 465 -39.14 -77.51 -18.76
C SER A 465 -39.70 -76.08 -18.74
N GLU A 466 -41.02 -75.95 -18.73
CA GLU A 466 -41.74 -74.67 -18.63
C GLU A 466 -41.41 -73.93 -17.31
N TYR A 467 -41.39 -74.67 -16.19
CA TYR A 467 -41.01 -74.15 -14.87
C TYR A 467 -39.58 -73.62 -14.86
N ARG A 468 -38.60 -74.42 -15.34
CA ARG A 468 -37.20 -73.99 -15.39
C ARG A 468 -37.00 -72.73 -16.24
N LYS A 469 -37.72 -72.62 -17.36
CA LYS A 469 -37.68 -71.43 -18.23
C LYS A 469 -38.21 -70.19 -17.49
N ASN A 470 -39.38 -70.29 -16.87
CA ASN A 470 -39.98 -69.17 -16.14
C ASN A 470 -39.20 -68.79 -14.87
N VAL A 471 -38.57 -69.75 -14.18
CA VAL A 471 -37.67 -69.47 -13.05
C VAL A 471 -36.40 -68.74 -13.51
N ALA A 472 -35.79 -69.14 -14.63
CA ALA A 472 -34.65 -68.43 -15.20
C ALA A 472 -35.03 -67.00 -15.62
N GLU A 473 -36.23 -66.81 -16.17
CA GLU A 473 -36.76 -65.51 -16.55
C GLU A 473 -37.08 -64.64 -15.32
N MET A 474 -37.69 -65.21 -14.28
CA MET A 474 -37.94 -64.58 -12.98
C MET A 474 -36.64 -64.08 -12.35
N ASN A 475 -35.61 -64.93 -12.30
CA ASN A 475 -34.29 -64.56 -11.77
C ASN A 475 -33.65 -63.43 -12.57
N ARG A 476 -33.81 -63.43 -13.91
CA ARG A 476 -33.32 -62.34 -14.76
C ARG A 476 -34.00 -61.00 -14.45
N PHE A 477 -35.31 -60.99 -14.20
CA PHE A 477 -36.03 -59.77 -13.81
C PHE A 477 -35.69 -59.33 -12.38
N LEU A 478 -35.50 -60.27 -11.46
CA LEU A 478 -35.05 -60.00 -10.10
C LEU A 478 -33.66 -59.35 -10.07
N GLU A 479 -32.68 -59.97 -10.73
CA GLU A 479 -31.34 -59.38 -10.91
C GLU A 479 -31.41 -58.02 -11.61
N GLY A 480 -32.28 -57.90 -12.61
CA GLY A 480 -32.50 -56.65 -13.32
C GLY A 480 -33.05 -55.54 -12.42
N ARG A 481 -34.01 -55.86 -11.54
CA ARG A 481 -34.59 -54.94 -10.56
C ARG A 481 -33.55 -54.51 -9.54
N ASP A 482 -32.81 -55.47 -8.99
CA ASP A 482 -31.79 -55.21 -7.96
C ASP A 482 -30.67 -54.32 -8.52
N ARG A 483 -30.27 -54.53 -9.78
CA ARG A 483 -29.37 -53.60 -10.49
C ARG A 483 -29.97 -52.20 -10.63
N ALA A 484 -31.24 -52.07 -11.01
CA ALA A 484 -31.90 -50.77 -11.15
C ALA A 484 -32.00 -50.03 -9.80
N HIS A 485 -32.33 -50.72 -8.70
CA HIS A 485 -32.32 -50.15 -7.35
C HIS A 485 -30.91 -49.74 -6.90
N ALA A 486 -29.88 -50.54 -7.22
CA ALA A 486 -28.49 -50.18 -6.92
C ALA A 486 -28.08 -48.90 -7.67
N HIS A 487 -28.45 -48.76 -8.94
CA HIS A 487 -28.23 -47.52 -9.72
C HIS A 487 -29.02 -46.34 -9.16
N ALA A 488 -30.29 -46.52 -8.78
CA ALA A 488 -31.11 -45.47 -8.17
C ALA A 488 -30.49 -44.95 -6.85
N ARG A 489 -29.97 -45.85 -6.00
CA ARG A 489 -29.26 -45.46 -4.78
C ARG A 489 -28.01 -44.62 -5.05
N ARG A 490 -27.25 -44.92 -6.11
CA ARG A 490 -26.09 -44.11 -6.53
C ARG A 490 -26.52 -42.70 -6.96
N TRP A 491 -27.56 -42.61 -7.80
CA TRP A 491 -28.10 -41.33 -8.26
C TRP A 491 -28.65 -40.44 -7.14
N ALA A 492 -29.26 -41.03 -6.10
CA ALA A 492 -29.78 -40.29 -4.96
C ALA A 492 -28.70 -39.46 -4.23
N ASN A 493 -27.45 -39.94 -4.20
CA ASN A 493 -26.35 -39.27 -3.50
C ASN A 493 -25.41 -38.50 -4.44
N THR A 494 -25.57 -38.63 -5.76
CA THR A 494 -24.63 -38.10 -6.75
C THR A 494 -24.49 -36.57 -6.67
N TYR A 495 -25.60 -35.84 -6.46
CA TYR A 495 -25.55 -34.39 -6.33
C TYR A 495 -24.64 -33.94 -5.16
N ASN A 496 -24.89 -34.45 -3.95
CA ASN A 496 -24.09 -34.09 -2.77
C ASN A 496 -22.62 -34.50 -2.95
N PHE A 497 -22.39 -35.71 -3.46
CA PHE A 497 -21.05 -36.21 -3.76
C PHE A 497 -20.28 -35.29 -4.72
N LEU A 498 -20.90 -34.88 -5.83
CA LEU A 498 -20.25 -33.99 -6.80
C LEU A 498 -19.96 -32.62 -6.21
N ILE A 499 -20.87 -32.05 -5.41
CA ILE A 499 -20.63 -30.77 -4.74
C ILE A 499 -19.45 -30.87 -3.76
N ASP A 500 -19.38 -31.94 -2.97
CA ASP A 500 -18.29 -32.15 -2.00
C ASP A 500 -16.94 -32.34 -2.70
N ILE A 501 -16.88 -33.16 -3.77
CA ILE A 501 -15.65 -33.39 -4.54
C ILE A 501 -15.20 -32.12 -5.28
N TYR A 502 -16.11 -31.40 -5.94
CA TYR A 502 -15.75 -30.13 -6.60
C TYR A 502 -15.26 -29.10 -5.58
N ASN A 503 -15.82 -29.06 -4.37
CA ASN A 503 -15.36 -28.18 -3.30
C ASN A 503 -13.92 -28.47 -2.87
N GLU A 504 -13.50 -29.74 -2.85
CA GLU A 504 -12.09 -30.09 -2.63
C GLU A 504 -11.21 -29.67 -3.81
N LYS A 505 -11.65 -29.99 -5.04
CA LYS A 505 -10.90 -29.70 -6.27
C LYS A 505 -10.75 -28.20 -6.55
N PHE A 506 -11.70 -27.36 -6.16
CA PHE A 506 -11.57 -25.91 -6.33
C PHE A 506 -10.33 -25.35 -5.62
N LYS A 507 -9.93 -25.91 -4.47
CA LYS A 507 -8.73 -25.47 -3.73
C LYS A 507 -7.42 -25.78 -4.45
N GLU A 508 -7.41 -26.88 -5.21
CA GLU A 508 -6.27 -27.32 -6.03
C GLU A 508 -6.11 -26.46 -7.30
N TYR A 509 -7.22 -25.93 -7.81
CA TYR A 509 -7.27 -25.24 -9.10
C TYR A 509 -7.42 -23.72 -9.00
N PHE A 510 -7.95 -23.18 -7.91
CA PHE A 510 -8.17 -21.75 -7.72
C PHE A 510 -7.60 -21.26 -6.40
N GLN A 511 -7.21 -20.00 -6.35
CA GLN A 511 -6.79 -19.32 -5.12
C GLN A 511 -6.87 -17.81 -5.30
N GLU A 512 -7.08 -17.08 -4.21
CA GLU A 512 -7.04 -15.62 -4.21
C GLU A 512 -5.66 -15.11 -3.81
N VAL A 513 -5.26 -14.04 -4.48
CA VAL A 513 -3.99 -13.36 -4.26
C VAL A 513 -4.27 -11.87 -4.20
N TYR A 514 -3.57 -11.16 -3.33
CA TYR A 514 -3.70 -9.71 -3.22
C TYR A 514 -3.27 -9.03 -4.52
N ASP A 515 -4.08 -8.07 -5.00
CA ASP A 515 -3.81 -7.28 -6.21
C ASP A 515 -3.70 -5.79 -5.86
N ALA A 516 -2.47 -5.33 -5.66
CA ALA A 516 -2.14 -3.94 -5.35
C ALA A 516 -2.54 -2.91 -6.43
N ASN A 517 -2.98 -3.33 -7.62
CA ASN A 517 -3.47 -2.41 -8.65
C ASN A 517 -4.95 -2.05 -8.45
N MET A 518 -5.67 -2.89 -7.69
CA MET A 518 -7.05 -2.66 -7.31
C MET A 518 -7.09 -1.67 -6.14
N GLN A 519 -7.82 -0.58 -6.34
CA GLN A 519 -8.17 0.37 -5.30
C GLN A 519 -9.60 0.82 -5.58
N ASP A 520 -10.42 0.83 -4.53
CA ASP A 520 -11.78 1.31 -4.61
C ASP A 520 -11.78 2.83 -4.85
N VAL A 521 -12.49 3.28 -5.88
CA VAL A 521 -12.54 4.69 -6.33
C VAL A 521 -13.29 5.57 -5.30
N SER A 522 -13.99 4.95 -4.34
CA SER A 522 -14.91 5.63 -3.41
C SER A 522 -14.31 6.05 -2.07
N THR A 523 -13.05 5.71 -1.77
CA THR A 523 -12.43 6.01 -0.46
C THR A 523 -11.68 7.34 -0.47
N GLY A 524 -11.81 8.11 0.61
CA GLY A 524 -11.09 9.38 0.79
C GLY A 524 -9.57 9.16 0.80
N PRO A 525 -8.75 10.19 0.53
CA PRO A 525 -7.30 10.05 0.40
C PRO A 525 -6.56 9.54 1.65
N TYR A 526 -7.23 9.51 2.81
CA TYR A 526 -6.70 9.08 4.11
C TYR A 526 -7.53 7.96 4.75
N ASP A 527 -8.52 7.43 4.03
CA ASP A 527 -9.26 6.24 4.42
C ASP A 527 -8.72 5.07 3.60
N ASP A 528 -8.41 3.94 4.24
CA ASP A 528 -7.92 2.79 3.50
C ASP A 528 -8.98 2.29 2.53
N SER A 529 -8.60 2.17 1.26
CA SER A 529 -9.36 1.37 0.31
C SER A 529 -9.34 -0.08 0.78
N PRO A 530 -10.49 -0.79 0.82
CA PRO A 530 -10.50 -2.19 1.19
C PRO A 530 -9.60 -3.01 0.24
N ALA A 531 -8.91 -4.00 0.79
CA ALA A 531 -7.86 -4.75 0.12
C ALA A 531 -8.42 -5.48 -1.12
N GLY A 532 -7.84 -5.21 -2.29
CA GLY A 532 -8.26 -5.89 -3.52
C GLY A 532 -7.64 -7.28 -3.65
N PHE A 533 -8.47 -8.28 -3.92
CA PHE A 533 -8.07 -9.66 -4.21
C PHE A 533 -8.50 -10.06 -5.60
N ARG A 534 -7.68 -10.90 -6.21
CA ARG A 534 -7.91 -11.47 -7.53
C ARG A 534 -7.78 -12.98 -7.48
N LEU A 535 -8.72 -13.66 -8.14
CA LEU A 535 -8.69 -15.09 -8.33
C LEU A 535 -7.59 -15.47 -9.34
N VAL A 536 -6.82 -16.50 -9.02
CA VAL A 536 -5.82 -17.09 -9.90
C VAL A 536 -6.17 -18.54 -10.18
N TYR A 537 -5.92 -18.98 -11.41
CA TYR A 537 -6.07 -20.37 -11.84
C TYR A 537 -4.72 -21.09 -11.83
N LYS A 538 -4.68 -22.25 -11.17
CA LYS A 538 -3.46 -23.03 -10.88
C LYS A 538 -3.19 -24.15 -11.87
N TYR A 539 -4.16 -24.53 -12.72
CA TYR A 539 -4.09 -25.68 -13.61
C TYR A 539 -3.82 -27.03 -12.89
N GLY A 540 -4.13 -27.13 -11.59
CA GLY A 540 -3.80 -28.30 -10.76
C GLY A 540 -2.31 -28.43 -10.42
N ARG A 541 -1.52 -27.37 -10.61
CA ARG A 541 -0.06 -27.38 -10.42
C ARG A 541 0.34 -26.66 -9.13
N THR A 542 1.36 -27.19 -8.47
CA THR A 542 1.98 -26.57 -7.29
C THR A 542 2.97 -25.46 -7.65
N ASP A 543 3.48 -25.43 -8.87
CA ASP A 543 4.39 -24.39 -9.36
C ASP A 543 3.64 -23.08 -9.63
N THR A 544 3.89 -22.10 -8.77
CA THR A 544 3.25 -20.77 -8.81
C THR A 544 3.63 -19.92 -10.01
N SER A 545 4.76 -20.21 -10.67
CA SER A 545 5.19 -19.45 -11.85
C SER A 545 4.25 -19.62 -13.06
N LEU A 546 3.49 -20.72 -13.04
CA LEU A 546 2.54 -21.12 -14.09
C LEU A 546 1.11 -20.71 -13.78
N TRP A 547 0.84 -20.13 -12.61
CA TRP A 547 -0.49 -19.68 -12.23
C TRP A 547 -0.90 -18.43 -13.02
N THR A 548 -2.15 -18.39 -13.44
CA THR A 548 -2.69 -17.31 -14.27
C THR A 548 -3.74 -16.51 -13.50
N SER A 549 -3.52 -15.21 -13.35
CA SER A 549 -4.52 -14.32 -12.75
C SER A 549 -5.68 -14.09 -13.70
N ILE A 550 -6.91 -14.22 -13.20
CA ILE A 550 -8.14 -14.01 -13.96
C ILE A 550 -8.43 -12.51 -14.06
N ARG A 551 -8.45 -11.98 -15.29
CA ARG A 551 -8.51 -10.53 -15.54
C ARG A 551 -9.91 -10.01 -15.82
N ASP A 552 -10.70 -10.79 -16.52
CA ASP A 552 -12.00 -10.43 -17.05
C ASP A 552 -12.99 -11.61 -16.98
N GLU A 553 -14.22 -11.33 -17.34
CA GLU A 553 -15.34 -12.28 -17.38
C GLU A 553 -15.10 -13.44 -18.35
N GLU A 554 -14.44 -13.21 -19.49
CA GLU A 554 -14.15 -14.26 -20.47
C GLU A 554 -13.14 -15.26 -19.92
N GLN A 555 -12.03 -14.78 -19.34
CA GLN A 555 -11.06 -15.65 -18.68
C GLN A 555 -11.69 -16.42 -17.51
N PHE A 556 -12.61 -15.80 -16.77
CA PHE A 556 -13.33 -16.49 -15.70
C PHE A 556 -14.14 -17.68 -16.24
N VAL A 557 -14.92 -17.47 -17.31
CA VAL A 557 -15.71 -18.52 -17.98
C VAL A 557 -14.80 -19.61 -18.55
N ASP A 558 -13.73 -19.23 -19.25
CA ASP A 558 -12.85 -20.20 -19.90
C ASP A 558 -12.08 -21.06 -18.88
N PHE A 559 -11.58 -20.47 -17.78
CA PHE A 559 -10.90 -21.26 -16.73
C PHE A 559 -11.86 -22.13 -15.94
N LEU A 560 -13.12 -21.71 -15.75
CA LEU A 560 -14.15 -22.59 -15.18
C LEU A 560 -14.46 -23.77 -16.11
N ALA A 561 -14.65 -23.52 -17.41
CA ALA A 561 -14.87 -24.58 -18.39
C ALA A 561 -13.69 -25.57 -18.44
N GLU A 562 -12.45 -25.04 -18.43
CA GLU A 562 -11.23 -25.84 -18.38
C GLU A 562 -11.14 -26.67 -17.09
N PHE A 563 -11.51 -26.10 -15.94
CA PHE A 563 -11.58 -26.81 -14.66
C PHE A 563 -12.50 -28.02 -14.72
N PHE A 564 -13.75 -27.85 -15.17
CA PHE A 564 -14.71 -28.95 -15.24
C PHE A 564 -14.26 -30.04 -16.23
N HIS A 565 -13.65 -29.67 -17.35
CA HIS A 565 -13.14 -30.65 -18.31
C HIS A 565 -11.92 -31.43 -17.78
N ARG A 566 -11.00 -30.76 -17.08
CA ARG A 566 -9.80 -31.43 -16.52
C ARG A 566 -10.18 -32.40 -15.39
N THR A 567 -11.03 -31.94 -14.48
CA THR A 567 -11.47 -32.71 -13.32
C THR A 567 -12.41 -33.86 -13.69
N GLU A 568 -13.05 -33.81 -14.86
CA GLU A 568 -13.88 -34.91 -15.38
C GLU A 568 -13.14 -36.26 -15.31
N SER A 569 -11.92 -36.31 -15.86
CA SER A 569 -11.12 -37.54 -15.88
C SER A 569 -10.63 -37.99 -14.49
N GLU A 570 -10.43 -37.06 -13.57
CA GLU A 570 -10.02 -37.37 -12.20
C GLU A 570 -11.19 -37.96 -11.41
N ILE A 571 -12.38 -37.39 -11.59
CA ILE A 571 -13.59 -37.72 -10.83
C ILE A 571 -14.24 -38.99 -11.39
N SER A 572 -14.24 -39.21 -12.71
CA SER A 572 -14.87 -40.37 -13.35
C SER A 572 -14.28 -41.72 -12.90
N ASN A 573 -13.07 -41.73 -12.35
CA ASN A 573 -12.38 -42.93 -11.89
C ASN A 573 -12.72 -43.32 -10.43
N LEU A 574 -13.50 -42.50 -9.72
CA LEU A 574 -13.90 -42.77 -8.33
C LEU A 574 -14.95 -43.89 -8.24
N ASP A 575 -14.89 -44.67 -7.16
CA ASP A 575 -15.74 -45.86 -6.97
C ASP A 575 -17.24 -45.53 -6.95
N GLU A 576 -17.59 -44.34 -6.47
CA GLU A 576 -18.95 -43.80 -6.39
C GLU A 576 -19.57 -43.56 -7.77
N LEU A 577 -18.75 -43.34 -8.81
CA LEU A 577 -19.20 -43.08 -10.18
C LEU A 577 -19.05 -44.29 -11.12
N LYS A 578 -18.54 -45.42 -10.64
CA LYS A 578 -18.46 -46.64 -11.45
C LYS A 578 -19.83 -47.03 -11.98
N GLY A 579 -19.95 -47.21 -13.29
CA GLY A 579 -21.19 -47.55 -14.00
C GLY A 579 -22.13 -46.37 -14.31
N ILE A 580 -21.75 -45.13 -14.00
CA ILE A 580 -22.47 -43.90 -14.44
C ILE A 580 -21.54 -42.89 -15.12
N GLU A 581 -20.38 -43.33 -15.61
CA GLU A 581 -19.33 -42.48 -16.17
C GLU A 581 -19.81 -41.68 -17.38
N THR A 582 -20.54 -42.31 -18.29
CA THR A 582 -21.11 -41.65 -19.48
C THR A 582 -22.14 -40.59 -19.12
N ASP A 583 -22.91 -40.81 -18.05
CA ASP A 583 -23.87 -39.83 -17.57
C ASP A 583 -23.17 -38.67 -16.86
N PHE A 584 -22.07 -38.94 -16.16
CA PHE A 584 -21.25 -37.89 -15.56
C PHE A 584 -20.64 -36.98 -16.63
N SER A 585 -20.09 -37.53 -17.72
CA SER A 585 -19.63 -36.73 -18.87
C SER A 585 -20.73 -35.84 -19.47
N HIS A 586 -21.97 -36.33 -19.48
CA HIS A 586 -23.12 -35.54 -19.90
C HIS A 586 -23.42 -34.39 -18.90
N ILE A 587 -23.36 -34.64 -17.59
CA ILE A 587 -23.49 -33.58 -16.57
C ILE A 587 -22.40 -32.52 -16.74
N VAL A 588 -21.14 -32.91 -16.94
CA VAL A 588 -20.03 -31.97 -17.20
C VAL A 588 -20.31 -31.12 -18.44
N SER A 589 -20.79 -31.73 -19.51
CA SER A 589 -21.17 -31.00 -20.73
C SER A 589 -22.29 -29.99 -20.48
N LEU A 590 -23.31 -30.35 -19.69
CA LEU A 590 -24.39 -29.44 -19.30
C LEU A 590 -23.87 -28.27 -18.45
N ILE A 591 -22.96 -28.54 -17.50
CA ILE A 591 -22.31 -27.51 -16.67
C ILE A 591 -21.55 -26.53 -17.56
N VAL A 592 -20.69 -27.01 -18.47
CA VAL A 592 -19.88 -26.16 -19.35
C VAL A 592 -20.76 -25.31 -20.27
N ASN A 593 -21.84 -25.88 -20.81
CA ASN A 593 -22.79 -25.15 -21.62
C ASN A 593 -23.49 -24.04 -20.82
N GLN A 594 -23.87 -24.31 -19.56
CA GLN A 594 -24.48 -23.30 -18.68
C GLN A 594 -23.50 -22.16 -18.36
N ILE A 595 -22.25 -22.46 -18.02
CA ILE A 595 -21.22 -21.46 -17.65
C ILE A 595 -20.92 -20.50 -18.80
N ARG A 596 -21.06 -20.96 -20.05
CA ARG A 596 -20.88 -20.12 -21.25
C ARG A 596 -22.07 -19.22 -21.56
N THR A 597 -23.17 -19.32 -20.82
CA THR A 597 -24.34 -18.45 -21.04
C THR A 597 -24.15 -17.06 -20.43
N PRO A 598 -24.68 -15.99 -21.05
CA PRO A 598 -24.74 -14.66 -20.43
C PRO A 598 -25.54 -14.65 -19.12
N GLU A 599 -26.59 -15.48 -19.04
CA GLU A 599 -27.44 -15.63 -17.86
C GLU A 599 -26.65 -16.11 -16.63
N PHE A 600 -25.72 -17.06 -16.80
CA PHE A 600 -24.85 -17.50 -15.73
C PHE A 600 -24.01 -16.36 -15.15
N LEU A 601 -23.35 -15.57 -16.00
CA LEU A 601 -22.50 -14.45 -15.56
C LEU A 601 -23.33 -13.34 -14.90
N GLU A 602 -24.48 -12.99 -15.47
CA GLU A 602 -25.37 -11.97 -14.91
C GLU A 602 -25.87 -12.39 -13.51
N THR A 603 -26.37 -13.63 -13.38
CA THR A 603 -26.83 -14.15 -12.09
C THR A 603 -25.68 -14.35 -11.10
N ALA A 604 -24.46 -14.66 -11.54
CA ALA A 604 -23.28 -14.72 -10.68
C ALA A 604 -22.97 -13.36 -10.04
N LEU A 605 -23.07 -12.27 -10.81
CA LEU A 605 -22.89 -10.91 -10.30
C LEU A 605 -23.99 -10.53 -9.29
N TYR A 606 -25.23 -10.97 -9.52
CA TYR A 606 -26.33 -10.79 -8.56
C TYR A 606 -26.14 -11.58 -7.26
N ARG A 607 -25.71 -12.84 -7.37
CA ARG A 607 -25.38 -13.66 -6.18
C ARG A 607 -24.26 -13.02 -5.38
N MET A 608 -23.20 -12.53 -6.04
CA MET A 608 -22.11 -11.79 -5.39
C MET A 608 -22.61 -10.52 -4.68
N ALA A 609 -23.46 -9.71 -5.33
CA ALA A 609 -24.04 -8.52 -4.71
C ALA A 609 -24.86 -8.88 -3.46
N LYS A 610 -25.72 -9.91 -3.55
CA LYS A 610 -26.55 -10.39 -2.43
C LYS A 610 -25.69 -10.85 -1.25
N VAL A 611 -24.69 -11.67 -1.52
CA VAL A 611 -23.80 -12.28 -0.52
C VAL A 611 -22.99 -11.22 0.24
N HIS A 612 -22.56 -10.17 -0.45
CA HIS A 612 -21.81 -9.08 0.16
C HIS A 612 -22.66 -7.89 0.62
N GLY A 613 -23.99 -7.97 0.56
CA GLY A 613 -24.89 -6.86 0.88
C GLY A 613 -24.73 -5.62 -0.03
N GLY A 614 -24.17 -5.81 -1.22
CA GLY A 614 -23.90 -4.76 -2.20
C GLY A 614 -25.14 -4.35 -3.00
N LYS A 615 -25.06 -3.21 -3.67
CA LYS A 615 -26.14 -2.71 -4.54
C LYS A 615 -26.29 -3.59 -5.78
N MET A 616 -27.51 -4.01 -6.10
CA MET A 616 -27.81 -4.69 -7.36
C MET A 616 -27.80 -3.69 -8.52
N VAL A 617 -26.98 -3.95 -9.53
CA VAL A 617 -26.85 -3.11 -10.73
C VAL A 617 -27.72 -3.69 -11.85
N GLN A 618 -28.57 -2.87 -12.47
CA GLN A 618 -29.35 -3.30 -13.64
C GLN A 618 -28.41 -3.53 -14.84
N ASN A 619 -28.60 -4.63 -15.57
CA ASN A 619 -27.75 -5.05 -16.70
C ASN A 619 -26.25 -5.02 -16.34
N PRO A 620 -25.80 -5.86 -15.39
CA PRO A 620 -24.48 -5.75 -14.79
C PRO A 620 -23.35 -6.01 -15.80
N LEU A 621 -23.59 -6.81 -16.85
CA LEU A 621 -22.63 -7.06 -17.93
C LEU A 621 -22.31 -5.82 -18.76
N GLN A 622 -23.26 -4.90 -18.91
CA GLN A 622 -23.05 -3.62 -19.61
C GLN A 622 -22.51 -2.51 -18.68
N ASN A 623 -22.52 -2.75 -17.37
CA ASN A 623 -22.19 -1.78 -16.33
C ASN A 623 -21.18 -2.37 -15.32
N LEU A 624 -20.22 -3.17 -15.80
CA LEU A 624 -19.24 -3.85 -14.94
C LEU A 624 -18.41 -2.87 -14.11
N ASP A 625 -18.21 -1.65 -14.57
CA ASP A 625 -17.55 -0.56 -13.85
C ASP A 625 -18.30 -0.13 -12.59
N LYS A 626 -19.63 -0.29 -12.56
CA LYS A 626 -20.50 0.01 -11.41
C LYS A 626 -20.69 -1.17 -10.48
N VAL A 627 -20.26 -2.37 -10.88
CA VAL A 627 -20.32 -3.57 -10.04
C VAL A 627 -19.15 -3.58 -9.08
N ASP A 628 -19.48 -3.44 -7.79
CA ASP A 628 -18.54 -3.37 -6.67
C ASP A 628 -17.69 -4.66 -6.55
N LYS A 629 -18.35 -5.82 -6.45
CA LYS A 629 -17.67 -7.12 -6.26
C LYS A 629 -17.98 -8.08 -7.39
N LYS A 630 -16.93 -8.57 -8.04
CA LYS A 630 -16.99 -9.52 -9.16
C LYS A 630 -16.44 -10.88 -8.71
N PRO A 631 -16.88 -12.01 -9.31
CA PRO A 631 -16.40 -13.34 -8.93
C PRO A 631 -14.88 -13.52 -8.97
N TRP A 632 -14.20 -12.89 -9.93
CA TRP A 632 -12.75 -12.98 -10.10
C TRP A 632 -11.95 -11.88 -9.40
N VAL A 633 -12.61 -10.81 -8.94
CA VAL A 633 -12.00 -9.55 -8.48
C VAL A 633 -12.92 -8.88 -7.48
N TYR A 634 -12.48 -8.74 -6.24
CA TYR A 634 -13.29 -8.13 -5.18
C TYR A 634 -12.41 -7.43 -4.14
N THR A 635 -13.02 -6.61 -3.30
CA THR A 635 -12.38 -6.03 -2.11
C THR A 635 -12.83 -6.79 -0.86
N SER A 636 -11.89 -7.11 0.03
CA SER A 636 -12.12 -7.86 1.27
C SER A 636 -11.61 -7.12 2.51
N GLY A 637 -12.22 -7.46 3.65
CA GLY A 637 -11.79 -7.07 4.99
C GLY A 637 -10.85 -8.11 5.64
N GLY A 638 -9.90 -8.66 4.88
CA GLY A 638 -8.81 -9.47 5.43
C GLY A 638 -8.15 -8.73 6.60
N THR A 639 -7.95 -9.40 7.73
CA THR A 639 -7.46 -8.74 8.95
C THR A 639 -5.98 -9.02 9.18
N MET A 640 -5.30 -8.06 9.81
CA MET A 640 -3.89 -8.19 10.20
C MET A 640 -3.65 -9.45 11.06
N ALA A 641 -4.59 -9.81 11.92
CA ALA A 641 -4.55 -11.04 12.72
C ALA A 641 -4.38 -12.32 11.87
N HIS A 642 -5.13 -12.46 10.77
CA HIS A 642 -5.02 -13.64 9.89
C HIS A 642 -3.68 -13.68 9.17
N LEU A 643 -3.19 -12.53 8.67
CA LEU A 643 -1.87 -12.46 8.05
C LEU A 643 -0.79 -12.88 9.02
N VAL A 644 -0.79 -12.34 10.23
CA VAL A 644 0.21 -12.66 11.26
C VAL A 644 0.17 -14.15 11.58
N SER A 645 -1.01 -14.70 11.89
CA SER A 645 -1.13 -16.12 12.23
C SER A 645 -0.72 -17.03 11.08
N CYS A 646 -1.11 -16.73 9.85
CA CYS A 646 -0.71 -17.54 8.72
C CYS A 646 0.79 -17.43 8.45
N TYR A 647 1.33 -16.22 8.44
CA TYR A 647 2.73 -15.97 8.10
C TYR A 647 3.70 -16.56 9.13
N TYR A 648 3.39 -16.48 10.43
CA TYR A 648 4.20 -17.06 11.50
C TYR A 648 3.80 -18.49 11.87
N CYS A 649 2.82 -19.08 11.18
CA CYS A 649 2.34 -20.44 11.43
C CYS A 649 1.83 -20.66 12.86
N ASN A 650 1.16 -19.65 13.43
CA ASN A 650 0.57 -19.75 14.78
C ASN A 650 -0.64 -20.70 14.77
N GLU A 651 -0.91 -21.43 15.85
CA GLU A 651 -2.10 -22.29 15.91
C GLU A 651 -3.41 -21.50 16.14
N ALA A 652 -3.30 -20.30 16.72
CA ALA A 652 -4.41 -19.43 17.06
C ALA A 652 -4.23 -18.02 16.47
N LEU A 653 -5.31 -17.24 16.48
CA LEU A 653 -5.24 -15.79 16.24
C LEU A 653 -4.45 -15.11 17.36
N PRO A 654 -3.65 -14.07 17.06
CA PRO A 654 -2.87 -13.36 18.08
C PRO A 654 -3.79 -12.70 19.10
N GLN A 655 -3.30 -12.60 20.35
CA GLN A 655 -4.06 -11.96 21.41
C GLN A 655 -4.17 -10.46 21.15
N GLU A 656 -5.41 -9.98 21.11
CA GLU A 656 -5.76 -8.59 20.88
C GLU A 656 -6.52 -8.04 22.10
N GLU A 657 -6.25 -6.78 22.46
CA GLU A 657 -7.07 -6.01 23.38
C GLU A 657 -7.66 -4.81 22.63
N ASP A 658 -8.99 -4.73 22.57
CA ASP A 658 -9.70 -3.70 21.82
C ASP A 658 -10.58 -2.82 22.69
N ARG A 659 -10.76 -1.56 22.28
CA ARG A 659 -11.55 -0.57 23.01
C ARG A 659 -12.23 0.42 22.09
N PHE A 660 -13.51 0.68 22.40
CA PHE A 660 -14.23 1.85 21.91
C PHE A 660 -13.83 3.08 22.74
N VAL A 661 -13.62 4.21 22.09
CA VAL A 661 -13.17 5.46 22.72
C VAL A 661 -14.13 6.60 22.40
N GLU A 662 -14.35 7.47 23.38
CA GLU A 662 -15.27 8.63 23.31
C GLU A 662 -14.52 9.96 23.32
N SER A 663 -13.19 9.95 23.47
CA SER A 663 -12.33 11.12 23.29
C SER A 663 -10.89 10.74 22.93
N GLU A 664 -10.12 11.69 22.41
CA GLU A 664 -8.67 11.57 22.20
C GLU A 664 -7.92 11.30 23.52
N THR A 665 -8.41 11.88 24.62
CA THR A 665 -7.86 11.64 25.97
C THR A 665 -8.08 10.19 26.38
N GLU A 666 -9.25 9.62 26.09
CA GLU A 666 -9.53 8.22 26.40
C GLU A 666 -8.66 7.27 25.57
N LEU A 667 -8.45 7.55 24.27
CA LEU A 667 -7.54 6.75 23.45
C LEU A 667 -6.11 6.79 24.00
N LEU A 668 -5.59 7.97 24.34
CA LEU A 668 -4.27 8.11 24.96
C LEU A 668 -4.19 7.36 26.29
N ALA A 669 -5.23 7.46 27.13
CA ALA A 669 -5.29 6.76 28.41
C ALA A 669 -5.35 5.24 28.24
N PHE A 670 -6.15 4.74 27.29
CA PHE A 670 -6.23 3.32 26.95
C PHE A 670 -4.85 2.76 26.58
N LEU A 671 -4.15 3.40 25.65
CA LEU A 671 -2.83 2.94 25.21
C LEU A 671 -1.80 2.98 26.35
N ALA A 672 -1.86 3.99 27.23
CA ALA A 672 -0.94 4.11 28.36
C ALA A 672 -1.23 3.07 29.46
N GLU A 673 -2.50 2.82 29.79
CA GLU A 673 -2.90 1.80 30.76
C GLU A 673 -2.57 0.39 30.26
N LEU A 674 -2.77 0.14 28.96
CA LEU A 674 -2.37 -1.11 28.32
C LEU A 674 -0.88 -1.40 28.53
N MET A 675 -0.01 -0.39 28.40
CA MET A 675 1.42 -0.57 28.70
C MET A 675 1.71 -0.82 30.18
N LYS A 676 0.90 -0.29 31.10
CA LYS A 676 1.03 -0.52 32.55
C LYS A 676 0.63 -1.94 32.96
N THR A 677 -0.32 -2.56 32.25
CA THR A 677 -0.81 -3.91 32.54
C THR A 677 0.06 -5.01 31.93
N LEU A 678 0.90 -4.68 30.94
CA LEU A 678 1.80 -5.64 30.31
C LEU A 678 2.81 -6.26 31.29
N PRO A 679 3.10 -7.58 31.16
CA PRO A 679 4.14 -8.24 31.92
C PRO A 679 5.50 -7.51 31.87
N PRO A 680 6.27 -7.44 32.97
CA PRO A 680 7.55 -6.71 33.02
C PRO A 680 8.58 -7.13 31.97
N ASN A 681 8.62 -8.40 31.60
CA ASN A 681 9.52 -8.90 30.55
C ASN A 681 9.19 -8.32 29.17
N ILE A 682 7.92 -7.96 28.92
CA ILE A 682 7.47 -7.33 27.67
C ILE A 682 7.67 -5.82 27.76
N SER A 683 7.16 -5.17 28.82
CA SER A 683 7.21 -3.70 28.94
C SER A 683 8.63 -3.14 29.06
N GLN A 684 9.57 -3.88 29.69
CA GLN A 684 10.98 -3.47 29.76
C GLN A 684 11.70 -3.43 28.40
N ALA A 685 11.24 -4.21 27.41
CA ALA A 685 11.85 -4.20 26.08
C ALA A 685 11.63 -2.84 25.40
N TYR A 686 10.42 -2.29 25.53
CA TYR A 686 10.05 -0.97 25.01
C TYR A 686 10.63 0.19 25.80
N GLU A 687 10.95 -0.03 27.08
CA GLU A 687 11.65 0.97 27.88
C GLU A 687 13.09 1.21 27.38
N LYS A 688 13.76 0.11 26.98
CA LYS A 688 15.17 0.08 26.56
C LYS A 688 15.39 0.45 25.09
N ASP A 689 14.47 0.07 24.21
CA ASP A 689 14.55 0.36 22.77
C ASP A 689 13.33 1.17 22.32
N GLU A 690 13.52 2.47 22.07
CA GLU A 690 12.49 3.38 21.56
C GLU A 690 11.92 2.94 20.21
N GLY A 691 12.72 2.25 19.40
CA GLY A 691 12.32 1.85 18.07
C GLY A 691 11.51 0.55 18.01
N LYS A 692 11.36 -0.20 19.12
CA LYS A 692 10.50 -1.38 19.17
C LYS A 692 9.03 -0.99 19.01
N SER A 693 8.20 -1.88 18.47
CA SER A 693 6.82 -1.53 18.12
C SER A 693 5.85 -2.68 18.32
N MET A 694 4.60 -2.31 18.60
CA MET A 694 3.48 -3.25 18.63
C MET A 694 2.60 -3.02 17.41
N LEU A 695 1.99 -4.10 16.92
CA LEU A 695 0.94 -3.98 15.92
C LEU A 695 -0.31 -3.38 16.58
N ILE A 696 -0.92 -2.40 15.92
CA ILE A 696 -2.16 -1.73 16.33
C ILE A 696 -3.03 -1.48 15.11
N HIS A 697 -4.34 -1.44 15.31
CA HIS A 697 -5.27 -0.94 14.30
C HIS A 697 -6.25 0.07 14.90
N SER A 698 -6.61 1.05 14.07
CA SER A 698 -7.78 1.89 14.23
C SER A 698 -8.94 1.28 13.40
N PRO A 699 -10.16 1.83 13.50
CA PRO A 699 -11.29 1.37 12.71
C PRO A 699 -11.07 1.37 11.20
N THR A 700 -10.15 2.18 10.69
CA THR A 700 -9.90 2.36 9.26
C THR A 700 -8.45 2.14 8.84
N HIS A 701 -7.52 1.81 9.75
CA HIS A 701 -6.10 1.74 9.43
C HIS A 701 -5.27 0.85 10.37
N ALA A 702 -4.29 0.11 9.84
CA ALA A 702 -3.35 -0.69 10.63
C ALA A 702 -1.93 -0.12 10.58
N PHE A 703 -1.28 0.02 11.73
CA PHE A 703 -0.04 0.77 11.88
C PHE A 703 0.81 0.31 13.08
N LEU A 704 1.91 1.01 13.37
CA LEU A 704 2.88 0.61 14.38
C LEU A 704 2.83 1.49 15.63
N PHE A 705 2.39 0.91 16.75
CA PHE A 705 2.41 1.56 18.06
C PHE A 705 3.84 1.64 18.60
N LYS A 706 4.24 2.82 19.08
CA LYS A 706 5.60 3.18 19.52
C LYS A 706 5.59 3.54 21.01
N PRO A 707 5.44 2.57 21.93
CA PRO A 707 5.35 2.86 23.36
C PRO A 707 6.65 3.39 23.98
N GLY A 708 7.79 3.22 23.30
CA GLY A 708 9.10 3.63 23.79
C GLY A 708 9.44 5.11 23.59
N THR A 709 8.61 5.88 22.86
CA THR A 709 8.87 7.31 22.59
C THR A 709 8.94 8.11 23.89
N PRO A 710 9.84 9.10 24.03
CA PRO A 710 10.17 9.69 25.33
C PRO A 710 8.97 10.23 26.12
N ARG A 711 8.10 11.02 25.46
CA ARG A 711 6.91 11.60 26.11
C ARG A 711 5.85 10.56 26.43
N PHE A 712 5.56 9.64 25.51
CA PHE A 712 4.57 8.58 25.77
C PHE A 712 5.06 7.63 26.88
N LYS A 713 6.35 7.27 26.86
CA LYS A 713 7.02 6.49 27.90
C LYS A 713 6.89 7.09 29.29
N LYS A 714 7.03 8.41 29.41
CA LYS A 714 6.85 9.11 30.68
C LYS A 714 5.43 8.92 31.25
N ILE A 715 4.40 8.86 30.40
CA ILE A 715 3.00 8.72 30.83
C ILE A 715 2.76 7.35 31.43
N TRP A 716 3.06 6.27 30.69
CA TRP A 716 2.77 4.93 31.17
C TRP A 716 3.73 4.45 32.27
N LYS A 717 4.93 5.04 32.39
CA LYS A 717 5.83 4.79 33.54
C LYS A 717 5.40 5.51 34.82
N SER A 718 4.49 6.48 34.74
CA SER A 718 4.01 7.21 35.90
C SER A 718 3.19 6.31 36.83
N LYS A 719 3.44 6.42 38.15
CA LYS A 719 2.64 5.76 39.20
C LYS A 719 1.34 6.50 39.49
N GLU A 720 1.19 7.72 38.99
CA GLU A 720 -0.02 8.52 39.15
C GLU A 720 -1.15 8.01 38.24
N TYR A 721 -2.38 8.44 38.53
CA TYR A 721 -3.55 8.15 37.70
C TYR A 721 -3.37 8.75 36.30
N THR A 722 -3.55 7.94 35.25
CA THR A 722 -3.16 8.31 33.87
C THR A 722 -3.85 9.57 33.36
N TYR A 723 -5.16 9.75 33.62
CA TYR A 723 -5.86 10.98 33.23
C TYR A 723 -5.29 12.23 33.92
N THR A 724 -4.87 12.10 35.18
CA THR A 724 -4.23 13.20 35.90
C THR A 724 -2.89 13.56 35.26
N VAL A 725 -2.08 12.56 34.91
CA VAL A 725 -0.78 12.77 34.23
C VAL A 725 -1.00 13.46 32.88
N ILE A 726 -1.95 12.98 32.08
CA ILE A 726 -2.26 13.59 30.78
C ILE A 726 -2.70 15.04 30.96
N ARG A 727 -3.63 15.32 31.88
CA ARG A 727 -4.13 16.67 32.11
C ARG A 727 -3.04 17.62 32.62
N GLU A 728 -2.38 17.25 33.71
CA GLU A 728 -1.47 18.14 34.45
C GLU A 728 -0.10 18.29 33.79
N GLN A 729 0.43 17.22 33.18
CA GLN A 729 1.79 17.25 32.62
C GLN A 729 1.84 17.58 31.13
N LEU A 730 0.71 17.50 30.42
CA LEU A 730 0.67 17.63 28.97
C LEU A 730 -0.30 18.72 28.52
N VAL A 731 -1.59 18.57 28.86
CA VAL A 731 -2.65 19.47 28.36
C VAL A 731 -2.51 20.88 28.96
N ILE A 732 -2.51 21.00 30.29
CA ILE A 732 -2.45 22.31 30.97
C ILE A 732 -1.19 23.10 30.61
N PRO A 733 0.04 22.52 30.60
CA PRO A 733 1.24 23.26 30.21
C PRO A 733 1.19 23.76 28.77
N ALA A 734 0.67 22.97 27.84
CA ALA A 734 0.53 23.38 26.44
C ALA A 734 -0.54 24.47 26.25
N GLN A 735 -1.66 24.38 26.97
CA GLN A 735 -2.68 25.43 27.01
C GLN A 735 -2.11 26.73 27.59
N HIS A 736 -1.34 26.64 28.68
CA HIS A 736 -0.69 27.81 29.28
C HIS A 736 0.32 28.45 28.32
N PHE A 737 1.12 27.64 27.63
CA PHE A 737 2.01 28.11 26.56
C PHE A 737 1.23 28.90 25.51
N LEU A 738 0.12 28.38 25.00
CA LEU A 738 -0.70 29.03 23.98
C LEU A 738 -1.34 30.34 24.48
N ARG A 739 -1.90 30.33 25.69
CA ARG A 739 -2.56 31.50 26.30
C ARG A 739 -1.59 32.64 26.60
N ASN A 740 -0.34 32.31 26.91
CA ASN A 740 0.70 33.31 27.15
C ASN A 740 1.24 33.95 25.86
N HIS A 741 1.01 33.33 24.69
CA HIS A 741 1.45 33.85 23.40
C HIS A 741 0.38 34.74 22.77
N ILE A 742 0.29 35.97 23.25
CA ILE A 742 -0.61 36.98 22.70
C ILE A 742 -0.07 37.55 21.38
N LEU A 743 -0.88 37.45 20.34
CA LEU A 743 -0.58 37.96 19.00
C LEU A 743 -0.91 39.46 18.96
N ASN A 744 0.10 40.30 18.83
CA ASN A 744 -0.11 41.72 18.54
C ASN A 744 -0.47 41.94 17.06
N THR A 745 -0.81 43.17 16.69
CA THR A 745 -1.23 43.50 15.31
C THR A 745 -0.16 43.16 14.27
N ALA A 746 1.14 43.38 14.54
CA ALA A 746 2.20 43.02 13.59
C ALA A 746 2.29 41.50 13.37
N MET A 747 2.16 40.73 14.45
CA MET A 747 2.15 39.26 14.40
C MET A 747 0.93 38.72 13.63
N GLN A 748 -0.26 39.29 13.86
CA GLN A 748 -1.47 38.92 13.14
C GLN A 748 -1.33 39.21 11.64
N GLN A 749 -0.77 40.37 11.26
CA GLN A 749 -0.54 40.71 9.86
C GLN A 749 0.51 39.79 9.20
N GLU A 750 1.54 39.37 9.93
CA GLU A 750 2.50 38.39 9.43
C GLU A 750 1.85 37.00 9.23
N LEU A 751 0.99 36.55 10.15
CA LEU A 751 0.22 35.32 9.97
C LEU A 751 -0.71 35.41 8.75
N ILE A 752 -1.42 36.53 8.56
CA ILE A 752 -2.26 36.75 7.37
C ILE A 752 -1.41 36.66 6.10
N ARG A 753 -0.20 37.24 6.11
CA ARG A 753 0.76 37.14 5.01
C ARG A 753 1.16 35.68 4.75
N LEU A 754 1.56 34.95 5.78
CA LEU A 754 1.98 33.54 5.68
C LEU A 754 0.84 32.61 5.23
N ILE A 755 -0.37 32.79 5.77
CA ILE A 755 -1.57 32.04 5.37
C ILE A 755 -1.90 32.34 3.90
N SER A 756 -1.81 33.60 3.48
CA SER A 756 -2.08 33.97 2.08
C SER A 756 -1.11 33.33 1.09
N GLU A 757 0.12 32.97 1.48
CA GLU A 757 1.05 32.27 0.58
C GLU A 757 0.60 30.83 0.27
N HIS A 758 -0.25 30.25 1.11
CA HIS A 758 -0.83 28.91 0.92
C HIS A 758 -2.11 28.95 0.08
N LEU A 759 -2.69 30.14 -0.15
CA LEU A 759 -3.82 30.34 -1.05
C LEU A 759 -3.37 30.39 -2.51
N GLN A 760 -4.29 30.09 -3.41
CA GLN A 760 -4.11 30.33 -4.84
C GLN A 760 -4.09 31.84 -5.14
N GLU A 761 -3.30 32.26 -6.15
CA GLU A 761 -3.08 33.68 -6.50
C GLU A 761 -4.36 34.56 -6.53
N PRO A 762 -5.50 34.13 -7.13
CA PRO A 762 -6.72 34.93 -7.14
C PRO A 762 -7.22 35.32 -5.74
N TYR A 763 -7.02 34.44 -4.75
CA TYR A 763 -7.48 34.63 -3.38
C TYR A 763 -6.44 35.31 -2.49
N ARG A 764 -5.16 35.34 -2.86
CA ARG A 764 -4.11 35.94 -2.03
C ARG A 764 -4.39 37.40 -1.72
N HIS A 765 -4.68 38.18 -2.76
CA HIS A 765 -4.97 39.60 -2.61
C HIS A 765 -6.31 39.83 -1.90
N LEU A 766 -7.34 39.06 -2.25
CA LEU A 766 -8.66 39.14 -1.62
C LEU A 766 -8.58 38.85 -0.12
N PHE A 767 -7.89 37.79 0.26
CA PHE A 767 -7.67 37.39 1.64
C PHE A 767 -6.92 38.48 2.42
N LYS A 768 -5.79 38.97 1.89
CA LYS A 768 -5.06 40.08 2.51
C LYS A 768 -5.93 41.32 2.69
N LYS A 769 -6.77 41.65 1.70
CA LYS A 769 -7.67 42.79 1.77
C LYS A 769 -8.74 42.59 2.85
N ALA A 770 -9.41 41.44 2.86
CA ALA A 770 -10.46 41.10 3.81
C ALA A 770 -9.97 41.19 5.26
N PHE A 771 -8.73 40.74 5.52
CA PHE A 771 -8.15 40.70 6.86
C PHE A 771 -7.17 41.84 7.16
N SER A 772 -7.06 42.85 6.29
CA SER A 772 -6.15 44.00 6.50
C SER A 772 -6.49 44.83 7.75
N GLY A 773 -7.76 44.85 8.17
CA GLY A 773 -8.22 45.57 9.37
C GLY A 773 -8.06 44.80 10.68
N VAL A 774 -7.62 43.54 10.64
CA VAL A 774 -7.42 42.69 11.81
C VAL A 774 -6.34 43.31 12.70
N SER A 775 -6.75 43.75 13.90
CA SER A 775 -5.93 44.51 14.85
C SER A 775 -6.27 44.17 16.31
N GLY A 776 -5.53 44.74 17.25
CA GLY A 776 -5.65 44.46 18.69
C GLY A 776 -4.74 43.31 19.15
N GLU A 777 -4.88 42.92 20.41
CA GLU A 777 -4.20 41.77 21.02
C GLU A 777 -5.14 40.57 21.08
N LYS A 778 -4.72 39.43 20.53
CA LYS A 778 -5.57 38.24 20.40
C LYS A 778 -4.79 36.98 20.77
N SER A 779 -5.46 36.01 21.39
CA SER A 779 -4.92 34.66 21.47
C SER A 779 -4.93 34.00 20.07
N PRO A 780 -4.10 32.96 19.84
CA PRO A 780 -4.14 32.19 18.59
C PRO A 780 -5.53 31.65 18.27
N ALA A 781 -6.25 31.12 19.26
CA ALA A 781 -7.61 30.60 19.10
C ALA A 781 -8.62 31.69 18.67
N PHE A 782 -8.53 32.88 19.26
CA PHE A 782 -9.41 33.99 18.88
C PHE A 782 -9.10 34.48 17.46
N PHE A 783 -7.82 34.65 17.12
CA PHE A 783 -7.40 34.99 15.76
C PHE A 783 -7.93 33.98 14.74
N ARG A 784 -7.78 32.68 15.03
CA ARG A 784 -8.27 31.58 14.18
C ARG A 784 -9.78 31.67 13.93
N ASN A 785 -10.57 31.90 14.98
CA ASN A 785 -12.03 32.02 14.86
C ASN A 785 -12.45 33.26 14.06
N GLU A 786 -11.75 34.39 14.20
CA GLU A 786 -12.01 35.59 13.40
C GLU A 786 -11.72 35.37 11.92
N ILE A 787 -10.64 34.66 11.57
CA ILE A 787 -10.35 34.29 10.18
C ILE A 787 -11.45 33.38 9.62
N LEU A 788 -11.84 32.33 10.33
CA LEU A 788 -12.87 31.39 9.89
C LEU A 788 -14.23 32.09 9.69
N GLN A 789 -14.63 32.94 10.64
CA GLN A 789 -15.85 33.74 10.50
C GLN A 789 -15.78 34.68 9.31
N GLY A 790 -14.65 35.38 9.12
CA GLY A 790 -14.46 36.26 7.96
C GLY A 790 -14.58 35.53 6.63
N ILE A 791 -14.00 34.33 6.50
CA ILE A 791 -14.16 33.47 5.31
C ILE A 791 -15.63 33.06 5.12
N ALA A 792 -16.34 32.73 6.21
CA ALA A 792 -17.75 32.35 6.16
C ALA A 792 -18.69 33.52 5.79
N PHE A 793 -18.30 34.77 6.02
CA PHE A 793 -19.10 35.95 5.66
C PHE A 793 -18.74 36.54 4.28
N ASP A 794 -17.47 36.47 3.86
CA ASP A 794 -17.04 37.02 2.58
C ASP A 794 -17.24 36.01 1.43
N LYS A 795 -18.27 36.23 0.62
CA LYS A 795 -18.56 35.41 -0.58
C LYS A 795 -17.39 35.37 -1.57
N ALA A 796 -16.49 36.35 -1.59
CA ALA A 796 -15.31 36.36 -2.45
C ALA A 796 -14.22 35.38 -1.97
N LEU A 797 -14.28 34.96 -0.71
CA LEU A 797 -13.43 33.93 -0.10
C LEU A 797 -14.14 32.58 -0.01
N GLN A 798 -15.19 32.38 -0.81
CA GLN A 798 -15.95 31.14 -0.88
C GLN A 798 -15.99 30.58 -2.30
N ILE A 799 -15.96 29.25 -2.40
CA ILE A 799 -16.12 28.49 -3.63
C ILE A 799 -17.26 27.52 -3.43
N ARG A 800 -18.35 27.73 -4.17
CA ARG A 800 -19.55 26.88 -4.07
C ARG A 800 -20.08 26.75 -2.62
N GLY A 801 -19.90 27.79 -1.82
CA GLY A 801 -20.31 27.82 -0.41
C GLY A 801 -19.32 27.21 0.58
N GLN A 802 -18.16 26.69 0.13
CA GLN A 802 -17.06 26.26 0.99
C GLN A 802 -15.99 27.36 1.07
N GLY A 803 -15.32 27.49 2.21
CA GLY A 803 -14.24 28.46 2.37
C GLY A 803 -13.04 28.17 1.47
N VAL A 804 -12.25 29.20 1.15
CA VAL A 804 -10.95 29.02 0.47
C VAL A 804 -9.90 28.28 1.30
N LEU A 805 -10.14 28.16 2.61
CA LEU A 805 -9.36 27.39 3.59
C LEU A 805 -10.32 26.73 4.56
N ASP A 806 -10.00 25.49 4.94
CA ASP A 806 -10.70 24.79 6.00
C ASP A 806 -10.03 25.03 7.36
N SER A 807 -10.69 24.64 8.44
CA SER A 807 -10.15 24.77 9.80
C SER A 807 -8.82 24.02 9.98
N GLU A 808 -8.67 22.85 9.36
CA GLU A 808 -7.44 22.04 9.46
C GLU A 808 -6.24 22.75 8.85
N ASP A 809 -6.44 23.49 7.76
CA ASP A 809 -5.38 24.25 7.11
C ASP A 809 -4.87 25.35 8.04
N ILE A 810 -5.78 26.11 8.66
CA ILE A 810 -5.42 27.19 9.57
C ILE A 810 -4.72 26.63 10.81
N ASP A 811 -5.25 25.57 11.41
CA ASP A 811 -4.69 24.95 12.61
C ASP A 811 -3.28 24.38 12.34
N SER A 812 -3.08 23.73 11.17
CA SER A 812 -1.78 23.26 10.70
C SER A 812 -0.76 24.40 10.52
N LEU A 813 -1.19 25.53 9.94
CA LEU A 813 -0.32 26.70 9.74
C LEU A 813 0.04 27.36 11.06
N LEU A 814 -0.91 27.48 12.00
CA LEU A 814 -0.64 27.98 13.34
C LEU A 814 0.37 27.09 14.07
N TYR A 815 0.20 25.77 14.01
CA TYR A 815 1.14 24.83 14.63
C TYR A 815 2.56 24.95 14.05
N ARG A 816 2.68 25.17 12.75
CA ARG A 816 3.96 25.33 12.04
C ARG A 816 4.68 26.64 12.39
N PHE A 817 3.95 27.74 12.50
CA PHE A 817 4.53 29.09 12.59
C PHE A 817 4.66 29.63 14.01
N LEU A 818 3.84 29.17 14.95
CA LEU A 818 3.91 29.64 16.33
C LEU A 818 5.11 29.04 17.07
N PRO A 819 5.69 29.79 18.03
CA PRO A 819 5.40 31.18 18.38
C PRO A 819 6.00 32.20 17.40
N LEU A 820 5.50 33.43 17.43
CA LEU A 820 6.01 34.57 16.65
C LEU A 820 6.77 35.53 17.56
N HIS A 821 7.84 36.11 17.04
CA HIS A 821 8.71 37.03 17.78
C HIS A 821 8.96 38.31 16.98
N LEU A 822 9.05 39.45 17.68
CA LEU A 822 9.50 40.70 17.07
C LEU A 822 11.01 40.64 16.79
N GLY A 823 11.47 41.35 15.77
CA GLY A 823 12.83 41.23 15.24
C GLY A 823 13.95 41.43 16.26
N HIS A 824 13.74 42.27 17.28
CA HIS A 824 14.72 42.48 18.35
C HIS A 824 14.80 41.25 19.29
N SER A 825 13.67 40.77 19.81
CA SER A 825 13.62 39.55 20.63
C SER A 825 14.09 38.32 19.84
N ALA A 826 13.74 38.24 18.55
CA ALA A 826 14.17 37.14 17.68
C ALA A 826 15.71 37.06 17.57
N ALA A 827 16.40 38.20 17.50
CA ALA A 827 17.86 38.22 17.47
C ALA A 827 18.49 37.73 18.79
N GLU A 828 17.95 38.17 19.93
CA GLU A 828 18.37 37.70 21.26
C GLU A 828 18.16 36.19 21.40
N HIS A 829 16.98 35.69 21.01
CA HIS A 829 16.66 34.27 21.01
C HIS A 829 17.62 33.44 20.14
N ILE A 830 17.98 33.92 18.94
CA ILE A 830 18.96 33.24 18.08
C ILE A 830 20.31 33.13 18.78
N ILE A 831 20.80 34.20 19.39
CA ILE A 831 22.08 34.21 20.13
C ILE A 831 22.05 33.21 21.27
N GLU A 832 20.96 33.17 22.04
CA GLU A 832 20.79 32.25 23.16
C GLU A 832 20.72 30.78 22.72
N VAL A 833 20.02 30.49 21.64
CA VAL A 833 19.97 29.14 21.07
C VAL A 833 21.37 28.70 20.64
N ILE A 834 22.11 29.54 19.90
CA ILE A 834 23.47 29.23 19.44
C ILE A 834 24.39 28.89 20.62
N LYS A 835 24.34 29.68 21.70
CA LYS A 835 25.14 29.44 22.92
C LYS A 835 24.81 28.07 23.55
N SER A 836 23.56 27.64 23.46
CA SER A 836 23.02 26.44 24.11
C SER A 836 23.16 25.17 23.28
N LEU A 837 23.63 25.23 22.03
CA LEU A 837 23.80 24.04 21.18
C LEU A 837 24.89 23.11 21.74
N PRO A 838 24.57 21.90 22.22
CA PRO A 838 25.53 21.04 22.89
C PRO A 838 26.62 20.46 21.97
N LYS A 839 26.33 20.17 20.70
CA LYS A 839 27.25 19.44 19.80
C LYS A 839 28.06 20.33 18.86
N ILE A 840 27.88 21.64 18.95
CA ILE A 840 28.67 22.63 18.20
C ILE A 840 29.87 23.06 19.04
N SER A 841 31.06 23.10 18.43
CA SER A 841 32.28 23.53 19.13
C SER A 841 32.20 25.00 19.56
N GLU A 842 32.82 25.36 20.70
CA GLU A 842 32.86 26.77 21.15
C GLU A 842 33.52 27.72 20.14
N LYS A 843 34.44 27.20 19.31
CA LYS A 843 34.98 27.94 18.17
C LYS A 843 33.90 28.22 17.13
N SER A 844 33.18 27.19 16.68
CA SER A 844 32.09 27.32 15.71
C SER A 844 30.98 28.24 16.25
N LYS A 845 30.61 28.15 17.54
CA LYS A 845 29.63 29.05 18.15
C LYS A 845 30.05 30.52 18.06
N ARG A 846 31.32 30.83 18.37
CA ARG A 846 31.85 32.21 18.24
C ARG A 846 31.78 32.70 16.80
N GLU A 847 32.23 31.88 15.84
CA GLU A 847 32.14 32.22 14.41
C GLU A 847 30.69 32.42 13.95
N MET A 848 29.74 31.61 14.45
CA MET A 848 28.31 31.75 14.15
C MET A 848 27.75 33.06 14.69
N LEU A 849 28.15 33.47 15.91
CA LEU A 849 27.70 34.71 16.53
C LEU A 849 28.26 35.93 15.80
N GLU A 850 29.56 35.95 15.49
CA GLU A 850 30.18 37.04 14.73
C GLU A 850 29.57 37.16 13.33
N LEU A 851 29.37 36.03 12.64
CA LEU A 851 28.70 36.02 11.34
C LEU A 851 27.24 36.48 11.44
N PHE A 852 26.53 36.07 12.48
CA PHE A 852 25.16 36.51 12.73
C PHE A 852 25.11 38.02 12.94
N GLU A 853 25.97 38.61 13.75
CA GLU A 853 26.02 40.07 13.97
C GLU A 853 26.24 40.85 12.68
N GLU A 854 27.14 40.39 11.81
CA GLU A 854 27.40 41.00 10.49
C GLU A 854 26.21 40.86 9.53
N LEU A 855 25.57 39.69 9.47
CA LEU A 855 24.46 39.42 8.55
C LEU A 855 23.10 39.92 9.05
N SER A 856 22.94 40.05 10.37
CA SER A 856 21.69 40.42 11.02
C SER A 856 21.52 41.93 11.18
N GLY A 857 22.53 42.72 10.76
CA GLY A 857 22.73 44.16 10.99
C GLY A 857 21.63 45.14 10.56
N ARG A 858 20.36 44.79 10.70
CA ARG A 858 19.46 45.21 11.79
C ARG A 858 18.11 44.65 11.37
N PHE A 859 17.75 43.46 11.85
CA PHE A 859 16.38 42.98 11.74
C PHE A 859 15.45 44.15 12.07
N SER A 860 14.58 44.50 11.12
CA SER A 860 13.70 45.64 11.28
C SER A 860 12.96 45.50 12.61
N ARG A 861 12.75 46.60 13.34
CA ARG A 861 11.89 46.56 14.55
C ARG A 861 10.50 46.02 14.23
N TYR A 862 10.07 46.16 12.98
CA TYR A 862 8.80 45.69 12.44
C TYR A 862 8.88 44.29 11.82
N LEU A 863 10.06 43.66 11.77
CA LEU A 863 10.19 42.27 11.34
C LEU A 863 9.50 41.39 12.38
N VAL A 864 8.62 40.51 11.92
CA VAL A 864 8.10 39.41 12.73
C VAL A 864 8.76 38.14 12.21
N MET A 865 9.30 37.34 13.12
CA MET A 865 9.92 36.06 12.81
C MET A 865 9.11 34.94 13.44
N ASP A 866 8.65 34.01 12.60
CA ASP A 866 8.00 32.78 13.02
C ASP A 866 9.01 31.71 13.44
N ALA A 867 8.55 30.72 14.19
CA ALA A 867 9.38 29.65 14.71
C ALA A 867 10.14 28.88 13.62
N LYS A 868 9.53 28.67 12.45
CA LYS A 868 10.15 27.99 11.30
C LYS A 868 11.27 28.84 10.69
N SER A 869 11.06 30.15 10.54
CA SER A 869 12.09 31.07 10.07
C SER A 869 13.26 31.19 11.05
N LEU A 870 13.00 31.22 12.36
CA LEU A 870 14.05 31.27 13.40
C LEU A 870 14.96 30.04 13.32
N ARG A 871 14.38 28.82 13.29
CA ARG A 871 15.16 27.58 13.12
C ARG A 871 15.96 27.57 11.82
N ARG A 872 15.36 28.02 10.71
CA ARG A 872 16.02 28.09 9.40
C ARG A 872 17.25 29.00 9.42
N VAL A 873 17.18 30.13 10.13
CA VAL A 873 18.33 31.05 10.29
C VAL A 873 19.47 30.35 11.02
N ILE A 874 19.18 29.70 12.15
CA ILE A 874 20.19 28.97 12.94
C ILE A 874 20.82 27.84 12.13
N LEU A 875 20.01 27.03 11.45
CA LEU A 875 20.50 25.95 10.57
C LEU A 875 21.35 26.49 9.41
N SER A 876 21.05 27.68 8.90
CA SER A 876 21.87 28.34 7.86
C SER A 876 23.23 28.76 8.41
N LEU A 877 23.29 29.26 9.64
CA LEU A 877 24.54 29.62 10.29
C LEU A 877 25.40 28.38 10.57
N ILE A 878 24.81 27.30 11.08
CA ILE A 878 25.50 26.00 11.27
C ILE A 878 26.09 25.53 9.94
N LEU A 879 25.25 25.49 8.89
CA LEU A 879 25.64 25.06 7.55
C LEU A 879 26.82 25.89 6.97
N ILE A 880 26.80 27.22 7.14
CA ILE A 880 27.87 28.10 6.64
C ILE A 880 29.16 27.89 7.42
N VAL A 881 29.09 27.87 8.76
CA VAL A 881 30.27 27.79 9.62
C VAL A 881 30.93 26.41 9.58
N GLU A 882 30.13 25.34 9.62
CA GLU A 882 30.66 23.97 9.48
C GLU A 882 31.12 23.68 8.03
N CYS A 883 30.63 24.45 7.05
CA CYS A 883 30.91 24.31 5.62
C CYS A 883 30.71 22.87 5.11
N LYS A 884 29.74 22.16 5.69
CA LYS A 884 29.40 20.76 5.39
C LYS A 884 27.90 20.62 5.17
N PRO A 885 27.46 19.99 4.06
CA PRO A 885 26.03 19.74 3.83
C PRO A 885 25.51 18.61 4.71
N LYS A 886 26.37 17.67 5.12
CA LYS A 886 26.04 16.53 5.97
C LYS A 886 26.95 16.46 7.19
N ASN A 887 26.41 15.95 8.30
CA ASN A 887 27.10 15.85 9.58
C ASN A 887 26.73 14.57 10.32
N ALA A 888 27.58 14.18 11.27
CA ALA A 888 27.30 13.08 12.19
C ALA A 888 26.19 13.41 13.20
N SER A 889 25.91 14.70 13.45
CA SER A 889 24.89 15.15 14.40
C SER A 889 23.61 15.60 13.71
N ASN A 890 22.46 15.23 14.28
CA ASN A 890 21.15 15.68 13.81
C ASN A 890 20.83 17.10 14.31
N PHE A 891 21.43 18.10 13.67
CA PHE A 891 21.24 19.50 14.06
C PHE A 891 19.80 20.01 13.86
N HIS A 892 19.01 19.40 12.97
CA HIS A 892 17.60 19.74 12.86
C HIS A 892 16.83 19.42 14.17
N ARG A 893 17.09 18.24 14.75
CA ARG A 893 16.50 17.83 16.04
C ARG A 893 17.05 18.67 17.19
N GLU A 894 18.38 18.84 17.26
CA GLU A 894 19.05 19.57 18.34
C GLU A 894 18.59 21.03 18.43
N VAL A 895 18.53 21.75 17.30
CA VAL A 895 18.03 23.13 17.27
C VAL A 895 16.58 23.18 17.74
N LEU A 896 15.74 22.21 17.34
CA LEU A 896 14.34 22.17 17.74
C LEU A 896 14.16 21.89 19.24
N GLU A 897 14.93 20.97 19.81
CA GLU A 897 14.92 20.66 21.24
C GLU A 897 15.28 21.90 22.08
N VAL A 898 16.39 22.58 21.73
CA VAL A 898 16.79 23.83 22.41
C VAL A 898 15.74 24.93 22.24
N CYS A 899 15.12 25.05 21.05
CA CYS A 899 14.01 25.97 20.84
C CYS A 899 12.81 25.64 21.74
N ARG A 900 12.45 24.36 21.91
CA ARG A 900 11.34 23.94 22.78
C ARG A 900 11.62 24.23 24.26
N GLU A 901 12.83 23.94 24.73
CA GLU A 901 13.26 24.24 26.10
C GLU A 901 13.15 25.73 26.44
N ARG A 902 13.38 26.59 25.45
CA ARG A 902 13.28 28.06 25.57
C ARG A 902 11.91 28.63 25.23
N GLY A 903 10.92 27.79 24.91
CA GLY A 903 9.59 28.25 24.51
C GLY A 903 9.54 28.98 23.16
N LEU A 904 10.48 28.70 22.25
CA LEU A 904 10.62 29.27 20.90
C LEU A 904 10.07 28.36 19.79
N ALA A 905 9.37 27.29 20.18
CA ALA A 905 8.70 26.35 19.31
C ALA A 905 7.46 25.81 20.02
N MET A 906 6.47 25.36 19.26
CA MET A 906 5.31 24.67 19.82
C MET A 906 5.72 23.52 20.75
N PRO A 907 4.98 23.30 21.87
CA PRO A 907 5.21 22.18 22.76
C PRO A 907 5.28 20.87 21.98
N GLU A 908 6.23 20.03 22.34
CA GLU A 908 6.42 18.75 21.69
C GLU A 908 5.17 17.86 21.85
N PRO A 909 4.66 17.27 20.76
CA PRO A 909 3.47 16.44 20.85
C PRO A 909 3.80 15.04 21.37
N ILE A 910 2.76 14.29 21.72
CA ILE A 910 2.90 12.92 22.21
C ILE A 910 2.81 12.00 21.00
N VAL A 911 3.95 11.74 20.37
CA VAL A 911 4.03 10.73 19.30
C VAL A 911 3.80 9.36 19.91
N PHE A 912 2.75 8.67 19.47
CA PHE A 912 2.43 7.33 19.98
C PHE A 912 2.59 6.26 18.90
N ALA A 913 2.62 6.62 17.61
CA ALA A 913 2.70 5.62 16.55
C ALA A 913 3.33 6.12 15.24
N ASP A 914 3.91 5.18 14.48
CA ASP A 914 4.32 5.35 13.09
C ASP A 914 3.15 4.95 12.18
N THR A 915 2.74 5.87 11.29
CA THR A 915 1.59 5.68 10.39
C THR A 915 1.86 4.69 9.25
N ASN A 916 3.10 4.20 9.11
CA ASN A 916 3.63 3.56 7.91
C ASN A 916 3.73 4.47 6.68
N TRP A 917 3.18 5.69 6.70
CA TRP A 917 3.29 6.65 5.60
C TRP A 917 4.68 7.28 5.51
N THR A 918 4.98 7.87 4.36
CA THR A 918 6.35 8.26 3.99
C THR A 918 7.00 9.23 4.98
N LYS A 919 6.26 10.17 5.56
CA LYS A 919 6.80 11.26 6.39
C LYS A 919 6.12 11.45 7.74
N GLU A 920 5.05 10.70 8.01
CA GLU A 920 4.07 11.05 9.02
C GLU A 920 4.06 10.05 10.18
N SER A 921 3.79 10.53 11.38
CA SER A 921 3.56 9.76 12.60
C SER A 921 2.26 10.24 13.25
N PHE A 922 1.59 9.38 13.99
CA PHE A 922 0.42 9.79 14.78
C PHE A 922 0.86 10.34 16.13
N ALA A 923 0.31 11.49 16.48
CA ALA A 923 0.58 12.15 17.74
C ALA A 923 -0.66 12.83 18.33
N PHE A 924 -0.65 13.02 19.64
CA PHE A 924 -1.59 13.90 20.31
C PHE A 924 -0.99 15.29 20.45
N VAL A 925 -1.72 16.30 19.99
CA VAL A 925 -1.31 17.71 19.97
C VAL A 925 -2.40 18.53 20.67
N VAL A 926 -2.01 19.50 21.50
CA VAL A 926 -2.95 20.55 21.93
C VAL A 926 -3.05 21.56 20.79
N ASN A 927 -4.19 21.57 20.09
CA ASN A 927 -4.38 22.33 18.87
C ASN A 927 -4.29 23.84 19.18
N PRO A 928 -3.42 24.62 18.49
CA PRO A 928 -3.27 26.05 18.73
C PRO A 928 -4.52 26.88 18.44
N GLY A 929 -5.43 26.39 17.59
CA GLY A 929 -6.68 27.03 17.21
C GLY A 929 -7.86 26.72 18.14
N THR A 930 -7.87 25.55 18.80
CA THR A 930 -8.99 25.12 19.67
C THR A 930 -8.62 25.03 21.14
N GLU A 931 -7.32 24.96 21.47
CA GLU A 931 -6.78 24.67 22.80
C GLU A 931 -7.17 23.28 23.35
N GLU A 932 -7.72 22.40 22.51
CA GLU A 932 -8.13 21.04 22.86
C GLU A 932 -7.06 20.01 22.47
N LEU A 933 -7.02 18.89 23.20
CA LEU A 933 -6.17 17.76 22.84
C LEU A 933 -6.80 17.01 21.67
N GLU A 934 -6.09 16.93 20.56
CA GLU A 934 -6.57 16.33 19.32
C GLU A 934 -5.56 15.32 18.77
N MET A 935 -6.05 14.38 17.96
CA MET A 935 -5.21 13.45 17.21
C MET A 935 -4.76 14.08 15.90
N TRP A 936 -3.45 14.07 15.67
CA TRP A 936 -2.81 14.73 14.54
C TRP A 936 -1.88 13.74 13.83
N LYS A 937 -1.66 14.01 12.55
CA LYS A 937 -0.50 13.50 11.82
C LYS A 937 0.61 14.54 11.86
N VAL A 938 1.79 14.16 12.31
CA VAL A 938 2.95 15.05 12.45
C VAL A 938 4.13 14.52 11.66
N GLU A 939 4.99 15.40 11.19
CA GLU A 939 6.22 14.97 10.51
C GLU A 939 7.30 14.45 11.49
N THR A 940 8.37 13.86 10.97
CA THR A 940 9.46 13.20 11.71
C THR A 940 10.06 13.96 12.92
N LEU A 941 10.11 15.29 12.88
CA LEU A 941 10.61 16.14 13.97
C LEU A 941 9.49 16.81 14.78
N ASN A 942 8.25 16.59 14.39
CA ASN A 942 7.05 17.07 15.06
C ASN A 942 6.95 18.60 15.18
N PHE A 943 7.39 19.37 14.17
CA PHE A 943 7.17 20.82 14.10
C PHE A 943 6.20 21.24 12.99
N GLU A 944 5.81 20.30 12.13
CA GLU A 944 4.67 20.45 11.22
C GLU A 944 3.71 19.28 11.44
N GLY A 945 2.43 19.53 11.21
CA GLY A 945 1.39 18.52 11.34
C GLY A 945 0.03 19.07 10.96
N THR A 946 -0.94 18.17 10.84
CA THR A 946 -2.33 18.49 10.49
C THR A 946 -3.26 17.70 11.41
N PRO A 947 -4.38 18.29 11.88
CA PRO A 947 -5.43 17.54 12.56
C PRO A 947 -5.94 16.37 11.70
N MET A 948 -6.49 15.35 12.36
CA MET A 948 -7.19 14.24 11.71
C MET A 948 -8.71 14.39 11.89
N LEU A 949 -9.33 15.49 11.44
CA LEU A 949 -10.77 15.71 11.64
C LEU A 949 -11.63 14.67 10.92
N ASN A 950 -11.13 14.11 9.82
CA ASN A 950 -11.79 13.01 9.13
C ASN A 950 -11.94 11.77 10.03
N TRP A 951 -11.13 11.61 11.09
CA TRP A 951 -11.24 10.52 12.07
C TRP A 951 -12.00 10.91 13.34
N LYS A 952 -12.45 12.17 13.48
CA LYS A 952 -13.10 12.66 14.70
C LYS A 952 -14.31 11.81 15.11
N HIS A 953 -15.07 11.31 14.14
CA HIS A 953 -16.22 10.45 14.38
C HIS A 953 -15.89 9.06 14.97
N TRP A 954 -14.62 8.65 14.97
CA TRP A 954 -14.10 7.45 15.65
C TRP A 954 -13.54 7.75 17.04
N LEU A 955 -13.49 9.03 17.41
CA LEU A 955 -12.85 9.56 18.61
C LEU A 955 -13.83 10.36 19.47
N ASP A 956 -15.00 10.75 18.96
CA ASP A 956 -16.01 11.56 19.67
C ASP A 956 -17.21 10.73 20.18
N GLY A 957 -17.12 9.41 20.08
CA GLY A 957 -18.16 8.47 20.48
C GLY A 957 -19.34 8.33 19.51
N SER A 958 -19.35 9.04 18.38
CA SER A 958 -20.45 8.97 17.40
C SER A 958 -20.52 7.62 16.67
N ARG A 959 -19.39 6.92 16.50
CA ARG A 959 -19.36 5.55 15.96
C ARG A 959 -18.72 4.54 16.90
N LYS A 960 -19.49 3.51 17.29
CA LYS A 960 -19.06 2.47 18.25
C LYS A 960 -18.23 1.33 17.67
N LYS A 961 -18.38 1.03 16.38
CA LYS A 961 -17.68 -0.05 15.68
C LYS A 961 -17.27 0.39 14.28
N PRO A 962 -16.11 -0.06 13.77
CA PRO A 962 -15.09 -0.87 14.46
C PRO A 962 -14.38 -0.13 15.63
N THR A 963 -13.66 -0.87 16.47
CA THR A 963 -12.93 -0.38 17.67
C THR A 963 -11.43 -0.20 17.37
N TRP A 964 -10.69 0.39 18.31
CA TRP A 964 -9.23 0.43 18.28
C TRP A 964 -8.67 -0.82 18.96
N GLY A 965 -7.68 -1.50 18.39
CA GLY A 965 -7.13 -2.73 18.97
C GLY A 965 -5.62 -2.85 18.88
N VAL A 966 -4.99 -3.41 19.93
CA VAL A 966 -3.53 -3.61 20.04
C VAL A 966 -3.22 -5.09 20.22
N TYR A 967 -2.22 -5.60 19.49
CA TYR A 967 -1.75 -6.98 19.62
C TYR A 967 -0.73 -7.13 20.74
N MET A 968 -1.16 -7.76 21.84
CA MET A 968 -0.51 -7.70 23.16
C MET A 968 0.75 -8.55 23.31
N ARG A 969 0.97 -9.50 22.40
CA ARG A 969 2.02 -10.51 22.49
C ARG A 969 2.97 -10.45 21.29
N PRO A 970 4.06 -9.66 21.39
CA PRO A 970 5.00 -9.47 20.28
C PRO A 970 5.63 -10.76 19.72
N HIS A 971 5.84 -11.75 20.58
CA HIS A 971 6.37 -13.04 20.18
C HIS A 971 5.45 -13.81 19.22
N GLU A 972 4.14 -13.54 19.21
CA GLU A 972 3.19 -14.13 18.24
C GLU A 972 3.38 -13.56 16.83
N TYR A 973 4.17 -12.48 16.69
CA TYR A 973 4.57 -11.90 15.40
C TYR A 973 6.08 -11.63 15.31
N GLY A 974 6.89 -12.44 16.02
CA GLY A 974 8.34 -12.51 15.89
C GLY A 974 9.16 -11.40 16.56
N GLU A 975 8.59 -10.62 17.49
CA GLU A 975 9.27 -9.54 18.25
C GLU A 975 9.65 -9.87 19.71
#